data_AF-E9DUZ8-F1
#
_entry.id   AF-E9DUZ8-F1
#
_cell.length_a   1.000
_cell.length_b   1.000
_cell.length_c   1.000
_cell.angle_alpha   90.00
_cell.angle_beta   90.00
_cell.angle_gamma   90.00
#
_symmetry.space_group_name_H-M   'P 1'
#
loop_
_entity.id
_entity.type
_entity.pdbx_description
1 polymer ?
#
loop_
_entity_poly.entity_id
_entity_poly.type
_entity_poly.pdbx_seq_one_letter_code
_entity_poly.pdbx_strand_id
1 'polypeptide(L)'
;MSDPKPQPSTPEEWKAYAFSKDVTSIPLREAENVNKIAANIFALTKHENVVSPHKNGTIQITARVLTADAPVTIVIPSDASGAISIYAAILDQPVTILNGSDNLELDLGPESEYIGVTIGFSSGGMEHDYEKKYPSTSSDDLKASLNTQLRIALVQFWKNMSVAVSLSSYVATMTTNQEYLNLLNTQAVAVGQQLAGQAMAGPDMSYAPVLVLDRYKESTQQALNAATAFEAQFERFQDKKESLEVHKQAWDTMLAQARNENSMRVNLRNMALDKYESARQTAVSCEAQFKEDDFALEILRIRFENGLQKWKDEQELKAVFQILMAAASFALNIATLCMGNPGGGGGAADAVGKAVEAVKVAEGLVGQIGKVLRSDTFKKLAECVEALLALDPIIESVVDAVGKFEIDPTVEIPSLDTITGTSQGDANAAAIVTMAAWDKWILESDEQMEFAVSEGVDYASDYRLALRKHAINGKQLTQAHAESVKAGYEYVQAQMEVIVSEQQISGLQRLRDEYEEQEAIYALAESMLYDRAMALRTTVVISLRNMAWAYRYWALTASSISLDSRKPLVEYQQDLSIIIQEMVNADSRYSSDFQPFDYDIDSEDRADEDQLPAGCGQSMKDGIKGKNHIGSFTLAPEKGLASDFDEGSHYRLDGLNPTLLGVLPNPNALKGGVAVVNLRITTSGIYADIEKDKVFRFASLPQSRRCSYELDENGIRGKTRVYPAFETKDHAEPTPFTQWKIELLNPEDILLDGLRGIDLQFTGHVRFDTKRRRPRVKDSRKN
;
A
#
# COMPACT_ATOMS: atom_id res chain seq x y z
N MET A 1 5.26 14.33 -3.85
CA MET A 1 4.27 14.68 -2.81
C MET A 1 5.05 15.32 -1.67
N SER A 2 4.60 16.47 -1.18
CA SER A 2 5.17 17.14 0.00
C SER A 2 5.04 16.25 1.24
N ASP A 3 5.92 16.42 2.23
CA ASP A 3 5.81 15.73 3.52
C ASP A 3 4.39 15.89 4.10
N PRO A 4 3.79 14.80 4.63
CA PRO A 4 2.47 14.86 5.24
C PRO A 4 2.49 15.84 6.42
N LYS A 5 1.52 16.75 6.44
CA LYS A 5 1.38 17.68 7.56
C LYS A 5 0.96 16.91 8.82
N PRO A 6 1.53 17.23 10.00
CA PRO A 6 1.04 16.68 11.25
C PRO A 6 -0.42 17.11 11.48
N GLN A 7 -1.14 16.30 12.25
CA GLN A 7 -2.51 16.62 12.67
C GLN A 7 -2.52 17.90 13.52
N PRO A 8 -3.56 18.75 13.45
CA PRO A 8 -3.74 19.84 14.40
C PRO A 8 -3.66 19.33 15.84
N SER A 9 -3.01 20.12 16.70
CA SER A 9 -2.64 19.73 18.08
C SER A 9 -3.04 20.76 19.13
N THR A 10 -3.69 21.84 18.70
CA THR A 10 -4.21 22.89 19.58
C THR A 10 -5.61 23.29 19.13
N PRO A 11 -6.45 23.87 19.98
CA PRO A 11 -7.77 24.31 19.58
C PRO A 11 -7.74 25.46 18.60
N GLU A 12 -6.76 26.35 18.63
CA GLU A 12 -6.60 27.35 17.57
C GLU A 12 -6.34 26.68 16.21
N GLU A 13 -5.52 25.63 16.18
CA GLU A 13 -5.28 24.85 14.96
C GLU A 13 -6.51 24.04 14.54
N TRP A 14 -7.22 23.41 15.48
CA TRP A 14 -8.48 22.70 15.24
C TRP A 14 -9.60 23.63 14.80
N LYS A 15 -9.66 24.84 15.36
CA LYS A 15 -10.58 25.91 14.99
C LYS A 15 -10.24 26.45 13.62
N ALA A 16 -8.96 26.74 13.36
CA ALA A 16 -8.51 27.14 12.03
C ALA A 16 -8.83 26.07 10.98
N TYR A 17 -8.70 24.79 11.34
CA TYR A 17 -9.11 23.66 10.50
C TYR A 17 -10.63 23.60 10.32
N ALA A 18 -11.43 23.67 11.39
CA ALA A 18 -12.89 23.60 11.36
C ALA A 18 -13.54 24.77 10.61
N PHE A 19 -12.92 25.96 10.67
CA PHE A 19 -13.32 27.14 9.90
C PHE A 19 -12.55 27.30 8.58
N SER A 20 -11.71 26.33 8.24
CA SER A 20 -11.03 26.36 6.95
C SER A 20 -12.07 26.20 5.83
N LYS A 21 -11.74 26.72 4.65
CA LYS A 21 -12.49 26.41 3.42
C LYS A 21 -12.60 24.91 3.16
N ASP A 22 -11.78 24.08 3.82
CA ASP A 22 -11.79 22.62 3.67
C ASP A 22 -12.94 21.96 4.41
N VAL A 23 -13.46 22.59 5.46
CA VAL A 23 -14.58 22.08 6.25
C VAL A 23 -15.86 22.86 5.95
N THR A 24 -15.77 24.19 5.82
CA THR A 24 -16.97 25.04 5.67
C THR A 24 -17.60 25.02 4.28
N SER A 25 -16.93 24.46 3.26
CA SER A 25 -17.48 24.33 1.91
C SER A 25 -18.44 23.15 1.74
N ILE A 26 -18.56 22.31 2.78
CA ILE A 26 -19.41 21.12 2.78
C ILE A 26 -20.71 21.49 3.49
N PRO A 27 -21.90 21.35 2.85
CA PRO A 27 -23.17 21.70 3.47
C PRO A 27 -23.42 20.81 4.70
N LEU A 28 -23.61 21.46 5.85
CA LEU A 28 -23.97 20.81 7.11
C LEU A 28 -25.49 20.60 7.16
N ARG A 29 -25.93 19.48 7.74
CA ARG A 29 -27.35 19.31 8.12
C ARG A 29 -27.53 19.77 9.56
N GLU A 30 -28.55 20.58 9.82
CA GLU A 30 -28.93 20.94 11.20
C GLU A 30 -29.46 19.69 11.91
N ALA A 31 -29.04 19.48 13.16
CA ALA A 31 -29.56 18.42 14.02
C ALA A 31 -30.73 18.98 14.86
N GLU A 32 -31.89 18.32 14.84
CA GLU A 32 -33.12 18.80 15.47
C GLU A 32 -33.25 18.46 16.97
N ASN A 33 -32.29 17.74 17.58
CA ASN A 33 -32.44 17.21 18.94
C ASN A 33 -31.48 17.82 19.99
N VAL A 34 -32.05 18.54 20.96
CA VAL A 34 -31.32 19.29 22.01
C VAL A 34 -30.58 18.38 23.02
N ASN A 35 -30.93 17.08 23.11
CA ASN A 35 -30.36 16.13 24.08
C ASN A 35 -29.24 15.23 23.51
N LYS A 36 -28.96 15.28 22.20
CA LYS A 36 -27.91 14.49 21.55
C LYS A 36 -27.05 15.38 20.67
N ILE A 37 -25.80 15.56 21.06
CA ILE A 37 -24.82 16.36 20.33
C ILE A 37 -23.90 15.39 19.57
N ALA A 38 -23.93 15.45 18.24
CA ALA A 38 -23.02 14.72 17.38
C ALA A 38 -22.16 15.71 16.59
N ALA A 39 -20.85 15.67 16.77
CA ALA A 39 -19.91 16.59 16.11
C ALA A 39 -18.65 15.85 15.64
N ASN A 40 -17.92 16.41 14.67
CA ASN A 40 -16.55 15.96 14.41
C ASN A 40 -15.62 16.48 15.51
N ILE A 41 -15.65 17.79 15.75
CA ILE A 41 -14.83 18.48 16.76
C ILE A 41 -15.79 19.20 17.71
N PHE A 42 -15.66 18.93 19.00
CA PHE A 42 -16.38 19.63 20.06
C PHE A 42 -15.37 20.43 20.89
N ALA A 43 -15.46 21.76 20.80
CA ALA A 43 -14.52 22.66 21.45
C ALA A 43 -15.13 23.26 22.74
N LEU A 44 -14.47 23.03 23.86
CA LEU A 44 -14.76 23.66 25.15
C LEU A 44 -13.98 24.96 25.26
N THR A 45 -14.68 26.09 25.14
CA THR A 45 -14.06 27.42 24.98
C THR A 45 -13.86 28.18 26.27
N LYS A 46 -14.26 27.60 27.41
CA LYS A 46 -14.09 28.18 28.75
C LYS A 46 -13.37 27.20 29.64
N HIS A 47 -12.65 27.71 30.64
CA HIS A 47 -12.06 26.87 31.67
C HIS A 47 -13.15 26.06 32.42
N GLU A 48 -14.28 26.70 32.74
CA GLU A 48 -15.45 26.06 33.33
C GLU A 48 -16.63 26.12 32.35
N ASN A 49 -17.19 24.96 32.04
CA ASN A 49 -18.35 24.81 31.16
C ASN A 49 -19.50 24.20 31.95
N VAL A 50 -20.54 24.99 32.22
CA VAL A 50 -21.70 24.51 32.99
C VAL A 50 -22.62 23.70 32.08
N VAL A 51 -22.92 22.47 32.47
CA VAL A 51 -23.87 21.59 31.77
C VAL A 51 -25.04 21.29 32.71
N SER A 52 -26.23 21.74 32.32
CA SER A 52 -27.46 21.60 33.12
C SER A 52 -28.50 20.79 32.35
N PRO A 53 -28.51 19.46 32.49
CA PRO A 53 -29.54 18.63 31.89
C PRO A 53 -30.91 18.91 32.51
N HIS A 54 -31.97 18.62 31.74
CA HIS A 54 -33.31 18.57 32.31
C HIS A 54 -33.37 17.58 33.48
N LYS A 55 -34.27 17.81 34.44
CA LYS A 55 -34.44 16.91 35.58
C LYS A 55 -34.73 15.49 35.10
N ASN A 56 -33.88 14.55 35.49
CA ASN A 56 -33.87 13.15 35.05
C ASN A 56 -33.65 12.96 33.53
N GLY A 57 -33.07 13.96 32.87
CA GLY A 57 -32.70 13.93 31.47
C GLY A 57 -31.30 13.35 31.26
N THR A 58 -31.05 12.92 30.03
CA THR A 58 -29.74 12.44 29.59
C THR A 58 -29.22 13.36 28.49
N ILE A 59 -27.98 13.84 28.66
CA ILE A 59 -27.23 14.50 27.59
C ILE A 59 -26.23 13.52 27.03
N GLN A 60 -26.22 13.34 25.71
CA GLN A 60 -25.20 12.55 25.05
C GLN A 60 -24.33 13.45 24.16
N ILE A 61 -23.03 13.44 24.40
CA ILE A 61 -22.02 14.08 23.56
C ILE A 61 -21.27 12.99 22.83
N THR A 62 -21.21 13.08 21.51
CA THR A 62 -20.45 12.16 20.68
C THR A 62 -19.62 12.96 19.69
N ALA A 63 -18.30 12.88 19.84
CA ALA A 63 -17.36 13.59 18.99
C ALA A 63 -16.14 12.73 18.64
N ARG A 64 -15.49 13.02 17.51
CA ARG A 64 -14.16 12.47 17.25
C ARG A 64 -13.13 13.15 18.15
N VAL A 65 -13.15 14.48 18.20
CA VAL A 65 -12.21 15.29 18.98
C VAL A 65 -12.96 16.12 20.00
N LEU A 66 -12.57 16.01 21.27
CA LEU A 66 -12.92 16.92 22.35
C LEU A 66 -11.68 17.77 22.67
N THR A 67 -11.77 19.08 22.52
CA THR A 67 -10.59 19.99 22.58
C THR A 67 -10.86 21.26 23.39
N ALA A 68 -9.80 21.84 23.97
CA ALA A 68 -9.81 23.07 24.77
C ALA A 68 -8.41 23.72 24.83
N ASP A 69 -8.31 25.03 25.10
CA ASP A 69 -7.02 25.78 25.02
C ASP A 69 -6.06 25.42 26.18
N ALA A 70 -6.60 24.80 27.21
CA ALA A 70 -5.92 24.32 28.42
C ALA A 70 -6.79 23.21 29.06
N PRO A 71 -6.34 22.51 30.11
CA PRO A 71 -7.21 21.63 30.88
C PRO A 71 -8.52 22.32 31.31
N VAL A 72 -9.66 21.64 31.15
CA VAL A 72 -11.00 22.21 31.37
C VAL A 72 -11.85 21.39 32.33
N THR A 73 -12.81 22.07 32.95
CA THR A 73 -13.79 21.49 33.87
C THR A 73 -15.20 21.63 33.30
N ILE A 74 -15.94 20.52 33.22
CA ILE A 74 -17.39 20.51 32.99
C ILE A 74 -18.07 20.50 34.36
N VAL A 75 -18.81 21.56 34.67
CA VAL A 75 -19.47 21.74 35.96
C VAL A 75 -20.94 21.35 35.83
N ILE A 76 -21.35 20.34 36.60
CA ILE A 76 -22.74 19.92 36.75
C ILE A 76 -23.28 20.54 38.04
N PRO A 77 -24.38 21.31 38.00
CA PRO A 77 -24.97 21.89 39.21
C PRO A 77 -25.29 20.82 40.25
N SER A 78 -25.01 21.12 41.52
CA SER A 78 -25.20 20.17 42.64
C SER A 78 -26.67 19.77 42.87
N ASP A 79 -27.60 20.61 42.43
CA ASP A 79 -29.04 20.37 42.47
C ASP A 79 -29.59 19.65 41.23
N ALA A 80 -28.73 19.39 40.22
CA ALA A 80 -29.12 18.64 39.03
C ALA A 80 -29.29 17.15 39.35
N SER A 81 -30.22 16.50 38.63
CA SER A 81 -30.38 15.05 38.62
C SER A 81 -30.52 14.57 37.17
N GLY A 82 -29.77 13.55 36.78
CA GLY A 82 -29.75 13.06 35.40
C GLY A 82 -28.49 12.27 35.07
N ALA A 83 -28.18 12.19 33.77
CA ALA A 83 -26.96 11.56 33.29
C ALA A 83 -26.32 12.35 32.14
N ILE A 84 -25.01 12.23 32.00
CA ILE A 84 -24.26 12.68 30.83
C ILE A 84 -23.43 11.52 30.31
N SER A 85 -23.52 11.24 29.02
CA SER A 85 -22.63 10.30 28.35
C SER A 85 -21.71 11.07 27.40
N ILE A 86 -20.40 10.88 27.53
CA ILE A 86 -19.40 11.53 26.69
C ILE A 86 -18.64 10.44 25.96
N TYR A 87 -18.68 10.50 24.64
CA TYR A 87 -17.88 9.64 23.75
C TYR A 87 -16.94 10.51 22.94
N ALA A 88 -15.64 10.27 23.08
CA ALA A 88 -14.59 11.04 22.41
C ALA A 88 -13.42 10.12 22.05
N ALA A 89 -13.07 10.05 20.77
CA ALA A 89 -11.91 9.26 20.32
C ALA A 89 -10.56 9.95 20.61
N ILE A 90 -10.57 11.28 20.69
CA ILE A 90 -9.39 12.10 20.99
C ILE A 90 -9.76 13.13 22.07
N LEU A 91 -9.02 13.08 23.18
CA LEU A 91 -8.94 14.18 24.14
C LEU A 91 -7.65 14.96 23.87
N ASP A 92 -7.80 16.19 23.41
CA ASP A 92 -6.67 17.07 23.11
C ASP A 92 -6.09 17.74 24.37
N GLN A 93 -6.91 17.85 25.42
CA GLN A 93 -6.52 18.33 26.75
C GLN A 93 -7.23 17.50 27.83
N PRO A 94 -6.68 17.45 29.07
CA PRO A 94 -7.37 16.86 30.21
C PRO A 94 -8.74 17.52 30.45
N VAL A 95 -9.77 16.70 30.65
CA VAL A 95 -11.14 17.14 30.95
C VAL A 95 -11.55 16.57 32.29
N THR A 96 -12.01 17.43 33.20
CA THR A 96 -12.55 17.02 34.51
C THR A 96 -14.04 17.30 34.58
N ILE A 97 -14.83 16.39 35.12
CA ILE A 97 -16.24 16.60 35.45
C ILE A 97 -16.34 16.91 36.94
N LEU A 98 -17.16 17.90 37.32
CA LEU A 98 -17.39 18.30 38.71
C LEU A 98 -18.88 18.34 39.03
N ASN A 99 -19.31 17.70 40.12
CA ASN A 99 -20.66 17.82 40.68
C ASN A 99 -20.55 17.96 42.20
N GLY A 100 -20.88 19.13 42.75
CA GLY A 100 -20.68 19.39 44.18
C GLY A 100 -19.21 19.31 44.57
N SER A 101 -18.85 18.36 45.45
CA SER A 101 -17.45 18.08 45.84
C SER A 101 -16.80 16.95 45.05
N ASP A 102 -17.60 16.18 44.30
CA ASP A 102 -17.10 15.05 43.52
C ASP A 102 -16.47 15.55 42.21
N ASN A 103 -15.35 14.95 41.84
CA ASN A 103 -14.66 15.21 40.58
C ASN A 103 -14.21 13.91 39.90
N LEU A 104 -14.13 13.95 38.57
CA LEU A 104 -13.69 12.84 37.73
C LEU A 104 -12.87 13.39 36.56
N GLU A 105 -11.58 13.09 36.51
CA GLU A 105 -10.77 13.29 35.31
C GLU A 105 -11.09 12.18 34.30
N LEU A 106 -11.37 12.56 33.05
CA LEU A 106 -11.79 11.62 32.02
C LEU A 106 -10.61 10.80 31.49
N ASP A 107 -10.68 9.48 31.62
CA ASP A 107 -9.75 8.52 31.00
C ASP A 107 -10.28 8.09 29.62
N LEU A 108 -10.22 8.99 28.64
CA LEU A 108 -10.59 8.74 27.25
C LEU A 108 -9.45 9.16 26.30
N GLY A 109 -9.51 8.72 25.05
CA GLY A 109 -8.57 9.11 24.01
C GLY A 109 -7.68 7.95 23.53
N PRO A 110 -6.65 8.22 22.72
CA PRO A 110 -5.88 7.18 22.02
C PRO A 110 -5.12 6.23 22.94
N GLU A 111 -4.73 6.70 24.14
CA GLU A 111 -3.98 5.92 25.13
C GLU A 111 -4.91 5.21 26.14
N SER A 112 -6.22 5.46 26.08
CA SER A 112 -7.21 4.81 26.93
C SER A 112 -7.80 3.59 26.24
N GLU A 113 -8.14 2.56 27.01
CA GLU A 113 -8.94 1.43 26.50
C GLU A 113 -10.44 1.74 26.39
N TYR A 114 -10.86 2.93 26.82
CA TYR A 114 -12.24 3.39 26.86
C TYR A 114 -12.50 4.46 25.80
N ILE A 115 -13.66 4.36 25.15
CA ILE A 115 -14.09 5.29 24.09
C ILE A 115 -15.24 6.20 24.53
N GLY A 116 -15.80 5.94 25.72
CA GLY A 116 -16.76 6.82 26.35
C GLY A 116 -16.92 6.56 27.84
N VAL A 117 -17.68 7.42 28.47
CA VAL A 117 -18.08 7.33 29.87
C VAL A 117 -19.53 7.75 30.00
N THR A 118 -20.29 7.04 30.83
CA THR A 118 -21.62 7.46 31.27
C THR A 118 -21.55 7.85 32.72
N ILE A 119 -22.05 9.03 33.04
CA ILE A 119 -21.95 9.65 34.36
C ILE A 119 -23.35 9.98 34.84
N GLY A 120 -23.81 9.28 35.86
CA GLY A 120 -25.03 9.60 36.60
C GLY A 120 -24.74 10.58 37.72
N PHE A 121 -25.62 11.55 37.94
CA PHE A 121 -25.51 12.47 39.07
C PHE A 121 -26.86 12.69 39.73
N SER A 122 -26.84 12.73 41.06
CA SER A 122 -28.01 13.07 41.87
C SER A 122 -27.58 13.61 43.23
N SER A 123 -28.22 14.69 43.69
CA SER A 123 -28.04 15.25 45.04
C SER A 123 -26.58 15.55 45.42
N GLY A 124 -25.77 16.05 44.49
CA GLY A 124 -24.37 16.39 44.75
C GLY A 124 -23.37 15.23 44.68
N GLY A 125 -23.82 14.01 44.33
CA GLY A 125 -22.98 12.83 44.15
C GLY A 125 -22.92 12.36 42.70
N MET A 126 -21.82 11.68 42.34
CA MET A 126 -21.53 11.19 40.99
C MET A 126 -21.24 9.69 40.95
N GLU A 127 -21.83 8.97 40.00
CA GLU A 127 -21.50 7.58 39.65
C GLU A 127 -21.09 7.55 38.18
N HIS A 128 -20.10 6.72 37.81
CA HIS A 128 -19.63 6.63 36.44
C HIS A 128 -19.31 5.20 36.01
N ASP A 129 -19.57 4.92 34.74
CA ASP A 129 -19.21 3.67 34.07
C ASP A 129 -18.46 4.01 32.77
N TYR A 130 -17.26 3.45 32.61
CA TYR A 130 -16.47 3.58 31.40
C TYR A 130 -16.86 2.54 30.35
N GLU A 131 -16.90 2.96 29.10
CA GLU A 131 -17.43 2.21 27.97
C GLU A 131 -16.34 1.90 26.95
N LYS A 132 -16.29 0.64 26.49
CA LYS A 132 -15.36 0.18 25.45
C LYS A 132 -15.98 0.15 24.06
N LYS A 133 -17.27 0.48 23.93
CA LYS A 133 -18.04 0.42 22.68
C LYS A 133 -19.00 1.59 22.57
N TYR A 134 -19.30 2.00 21.34
CA TYR A 134 -20.30 3.02 21.07
C TYR A 134 -21.69 2.41 21.25
N PRO A 135 -22.68 3.18 21.74
CA PRO A 135 -24.04 2.70 21.92
C PRO A 135 -24.68 2.35 20.56
N SER A 136 -25.57 1.37 20.55
CA SER A 136 -26.32 1.03 19.33
C SER A 136 -27.18 2.20 18.86
N THR A 137 -27.27 2.39 17.55
CA THR A 137 -27.98 3.54 16.98
C THR A 137 -28.67 3.23 15.67
N SER A 138 -29.84 3.83 15.48
CA SER A 138 -30.61 3.88 14.24
C SER A 138 -30.87 5.33 13.79
N SER A 139 -30.06 6.27 14.29
CA SER A 139 -30.24 7.71 14.01
C SER A 139 -29.77 8.07 12.60
N ASP A 140 -30.69 8.59 11.79
CA ASP A 140 -30.40 9.12 10.45
C ASP A 140 -29.50 10.36 10.49
N ASP A 141 -29.66 11.22 11.50
CA ASP A 141 -28.81 12.41 11.70
C ASP A 141 -27.36 12.02 11.97
N LEU A 142 -27.14 11.03 12.84
CA LEU A 142 -25.81 10.53 13.11
C LEU A 142 -25.20 9.86 11.87
N LYS A 143 -25.98 9.05 11.15
CA LYS A 143 -25.55 8.45 9.87
C LYS A 143 -25.16 9.53 8.86
N ALA A 144 -25.92 10.61 8.75
CA ALA A 144 -25.60 11.74 7.89
C ALA A 144 -24.31 12.45 8.34
N SER A 145 -24.13 12.69 9.65
CA SER A 145 -22.92 13.28 10.21
C SER A 145 -21.67 12.43 9.94
N LEU A 146 -21.75 11.11 10.13
CA LEU A 146 -20.64 10.19 9.86
C LEU A 146 -20.33 10.10 8.35
N ASN A 147 -21.35 10.12 7.49
CA ASN A 147 -21.14 10.24 6.04
C ASN A 147 -20.38 11.52 5.68
N THR A 148 -20.75 12.66 6.27
CA THR A 148 -20.05 13.93 6.07
C THR A 148 -18.59 13.84 6.54
N GLN A 149 -18.32 13.21 7.67
CA GLN A 149 -16.96 12.99 8.17
C GLN A 149 -16.12 12.14 7.22
N LEU A 150 -16.70 11.08 6.64
CA LEU A 150 -16.02 10.25 5.65
C LEU A 150 -15.77 11.00 4.33
N ARG A 151 -16.67 11.92 3.93
CA ARG A 151 -16.42 12.83 2.80
C ARG A 151 -15.26 13.77 3.06
N ILE A 152 -15.17 14.32 4.27
CA ILE A 152 -14.01 15.12 4.68
C ILE A 152 -12.74 14.27 4.61
N ALA A 153 -12.79 13.00 5.03
CA ALA A 153 -11.64 12.09 4.93
C ALA A 153 -11.18 11.92 3.48
N LEU A 154 -12.12 11.68 2.54
CA LEU A 154 -11.82 11.57 1.10
C LEU A 154 -11.21 12.86 0.52
N VAL A 155 -11.69 14.03 0.95
CA VAL A 155 -11.11 15.32 0.57
C VAL A 155 -9.69 15.48 1.11
N GLN A 156 -9.48 15.10 2.37
CA GLN A 156 -8.18 15.22 3.03
C GLN A 156 -7.20 14.11 2.62
N PHE A 157 -7.68 13.05 1.96
CA PHE A 157 -6.90 11.87 1.55
C PHE A 157 -5.54 12.27 0.95
N TRP A 158 -5.53 13.24 0.03
CA TRP A 158 -4.34 13.64 -0.72
C TRP A 158 -3.56 14.80 -0.09
N LYS A 159 -4.18 15.54 0.84
CA LYS A 159 -3.66 16.80 1.39
C LYS A 159 -3.17 16.67 2.83
N ASN A 160 -3.88 15.87 3.63
CA ASN A 160 -3.64 15.66 5.04
C ASN A 160 -4.01 14.22 5.42
N MET A 161 -3.11 13.28 5.09
CA MET A 161 -3.32 11.85 5.30
C MET A 161 -3.61 11.49 6.76
N SER A 162 -2.99 12.15 7.74
CA SER A 162 -3.23 11.89 9.17
C SER A 162 -4.67 12.20 9.58
N VAL A 163 -5.21 13.33 9.11
CA VAL A 163 -6.62 13.70 9.34
C VAL A 163 -7.57 12.74 8.63
N ALA A 164 -7.26 12.34 7.39
CA ALA A 164 -8.06 11.37 6.65
C ALA A 164 -8.11 10.01 7.37
N VAL A 165 -6.96 9.48 7.81
CA VAL A 165 -6.88 8.26 8.62
C VAL A 165 -7.67 8.41 9.91
N SER A 166 -7.49 9.50 10.66
CA SER A 166 -8.20 9.70 11.93
C SER A 166 -9.72 9.75 11.77
N LEU A 167 -10.23 10.39 10.72
CA LEU A 167 -11.66 10.41 10.40
C LEU A 167 -12.16 9.01 10.02
N SER A 168 -11.42 8.30 9.15
CA SER A 168 -11.75 6.94 8.75
C SER A 168 -11.77 5.98 9.95
N SER A 169 -10.77 6.04 10.83
CA SER A 169 -10.71 5.19 12.03
C SER A 169 -11.89 5.49 12.95
N TYR A 170 -12.19 6.77 13.21
CA TYR A 170 -13.34 7.13 14.04
C TYR A 170 -14.67 6.63 13.47
N VAL A 171 -14.90 6.83 12.16
CA VAL A 171 -16.12 6.34 11.52
C VAL A 171 -16.17 4.82 11.55
N ALA A 172 -15.06 4.12 11.29
CA ALA A 172 -14.98 2.67 11.38
C ALA A 172 -15.37 2.18 12.78
N THR A 173 -14.67 2.62 13.84
CA THR A 173 -14.94 2.21 15.23
C THR A 173 -16.36 2.56 15.67
N MET A 174 -16.92 3.71 15.26
CA MET A 174 -18.29 4.09 15.62
C MET A 174 -19.37 3.24 14.94
N THR A 175 -19.06 2.69 13.77
CA THR A 175 -20.00 1.92 12.95
C THR A 175 -19.81 0.40 13.08
N THR A 176 -18.79 -0.06 13.80
CA THR A 176 -18.55 -1.50 14.01
C THR A 176 -19.71 -2.16 14.75
N ASN A 177 -20.13 -3.34 14.28
CA ASN A 177 -21.25 -4.12 14.83
C ASN A 177 -22.58 -3.37 14.85
N GLN A 178 -22.74 -2.35 13.99
CA GLN A 178 -23.97 -1.59 13.81
C GLN A 178 -24.56 -1.96 12.45
N GLU A 179 -25.47 -2.94 12.39
CA GLU A 179 -26.04 -3.45 11.14
C GLU A 179 -26.56 -2.32 10.21
N TYR A 180 -27.18 -1.29 10.80
CA TYR A 180 -27.69 -0.10 10.12
C TYR A 180 -26.61 0.75 9.40
N LEU A 181 -25.34 0.59 9.79
CA LEU A 181 -24.18 1.36 9.37
C LEU A 181 -23.08 0.49 8.73
N ASN A 182 -23.29 -0.80 8.48
CA ASN A 182 -22.28 -1.71 7.93
C ASN A 182 -21.64 -1.23 6.62
N LEU A 183 -22.42 -0.65 5.70
CA LEU A 183 -21.89 -0.07 4.46
C LEU A 183 -20.97 1.12 4.73
N LEU A 184 -21.32 1.95 5.72
CA LEU A 184 -20.50 3.10 6.12
C LEU A 184 -19.22 2.64 6.83
N ASN A 185 -19.31 1.60 7.65
CA ASN A 185 -18.13 0.94 8.24
C ASN A 185 -17.17 0.46 7.15
N THR A 186 -17.70 -0.30 6.18
CA THR A 186 -16.91 -0.87 5.08
C THR A 186 -16.18 0.22 4.30
N GLN A 187 -16.85 1.32 3.98
CA GLN A 187 -16.22 2.45 3.29
C GLN A 187 -15.14 3.13 4.15
N ALA A 188 -15.41 3.36 5.43
CA ALA A 188 -14.47 4.01 6.32
C ALA A 188 -13.19 3.17 6.49
N VAL A 189 -13.35 1.86 6.68
CA VAL A 189 -12.25 0.90 6.76
C VAL A 189 -11.48 0.89 5.44
N ALA A 190 -12.15 0.82 4.29
CA ALA A 190 -11.49 0.79 3.00
C ALA A 190 -10.63 2.04 2.74
N VAL A 191 -11.17 3.23 3.01
CA VAL A 191 -10.44 4.49 2.84
C VAL A 191 -9.22 4.56 3.75
N GLY A 192 -9.37 4.27 5.04
CA GLY A 192 -8.24 4.36 5.96
C GLY A 192 -7.22 3.24 5.78
N GLN A 193 -7.65 2.05 5.38
CA GLN A 193 -6.73 0.95 5.08
C GLN A 193 -5.98 1.13 3.76
N GLN A 194 -6.57 1.81 2.77
CA GLN A 194 -5.81 2.21 1.59
C GLN A 194 -4.66 3.17 1.96
N LEU A 195 -4.91 4.11 2.87
CA LEU A 195 -3.89 5.02 3.40
C LEU A 195 -2.81 4.28 4.19
N ALA A 196 -3.21 3.34 5.06
CA ALA A 196 -2.27 2.48 5.79
C ALA A 196 -1.44 1.60 4.83
N GLY A 197 -2.07 1.00 3.82
CA GLY A 197 -1.41 0.20 2.78
C GLY A 197 -0.41 1.01 1.95
N GLN A 198 -0.77 2.25 1.58
CA GLN A 198 0.17 3.17 0.92
C GLN A 198 1.36 3.49 1.81
N ALA A 199 1.14 3.71 3.09
CA ALA A 199 2.21 3.96 4.04
C ALA A 199 3.14 2.74 4.15
N MET A 200 2.59 1.52 4.28
CA MET A 200 3.35 0.26 4.44
C MET A 200 4.20 -0.08 3.22
N ALA A 201 3.71 0.24 2.03
CA ALA A 201 4.46 0.05 0.79
C ALA A 201 5.68 1.00 0.67
N GLY A 202 5.72 2.05 1.49
CA GLY A 202 6.77 3.07 1.55
C GLY A 202 6.46 4.31 0.70
N PRO A 203 6.95 5.50 1.11
CA PRO A 203 6.61 6.78 0.46
C PRO A 203 7.11 6.89 -0.99
N ASP A 204 8.10 6.08 -1.37
CA ASP A 204 8.64 6.04 -2.73
C ASP A 204 7.94 5.04 -3.66
N MET A 205 7.04 4.20 -3.14
CA MET A 205 6.28 3.22 -3.92
C MET A 205 5.12 3.88 -4.65
N SER A 206 5.15 3.84 -5.97
CA SER A 206 4.10 4.38 -6.85
C SER A 206 3.61 3.33 -7.84
N TYR A 207 2.46 3.55 -8.46
CA TYR A 207 2.01 2.65 -9.50
C TYR A 207 2.86 2.80 -10.76
N ALA A 208 3.35 1.70 -11.32
CA ALA A 208 3.93 1.67 -12.65
C ALA A 208 2.81 1.52 -13.69
N PRO A 209 2.75 2.39 -14.72
CA PRO A 209 1.66 2.42 -15.67
C PRO A 209 1.53 1.11 -16.44
N VAL A 210 0.29 0.68 -16.68
CA VAL A 210 -0.05 -0.44 -17.59
C VAL A 210 -0.68 0.03 -18.89
N LEU A 211 -1.20 1.25 -18.89
CA LEU A 211 -1.74 1.90 -20.07
C LEU A 211 -0.71 2.85 -20.64
N VAL A 212 -0.84 3.07 -21.93
CA VAL A 212 -0.08 4.09 -22.63
C VAL A 212 -0.46 5.47 -22.12
N LEU A 213 0.51 6.37 -22.04
CA LEU A 213 0.34 7.69 -21.44
C LEU A 213 -0.82 8.50 -22.05
N ASP A 214 -1.02 8.43 -23.37
CA ASP A 214 -2.13 9.08 -24.05
C ASP A 214 -3.51 8.57 -23.58
N ARG A 215 -3.62 7.32 -23.14
CA ARG A 215 -4.88 6.79 -22.58
C ARG A 215 -5.20 7.38 -21.23
N TYR A 216 -4.19 7.61 -20.38
CA TYR A 216 -4.41 8.31 -19.12
C TYR A 216 -4.83 9.77 -19.34
N LYS A 217 -4.28 10.42 -20.37
CA LYS A 217 -4.72 11.76 -20.79
C LYS A 217 -6.17 11.74 -21.27
N GLU A 218 -6.53 10.81 -22.16
CA GLU A 218 -7.90 10.64 -22.64
C GLU A 218 -8.90 10.39 -21.50
N SER A 219 -8.58 9.47 -20.57
CA SER A 219 -9.46 9.17 -19.43
C SER A 219 -9.62 10.36 -18.49
N THR A 220 -8.53 11.09 -18.23
CA THR A 220 -8.56 12.28 -17.37
C THR A 220 -9.39 13.39 -18.01
N GLN A 221 -9.28 13.60 -19.32
CA GLN A 221 -10.09 14.56 -20.05
C GLN A 221 -11.58 14.18 -20.03
N GLN A 222 -11.91 12.89 -20.17
CA GLN A 222 -13.29 12.41 -20.09
C GLN A 222 -13.88 12.64 -18.70
N ALA A 223 -13.16 12.29 -17.63
CA ALA A 223 -13.58 12.54 -16.26
C ALA A 223 -13.81 14.03 -16.00
N LEU A 224 -12.91 14.89 -16.49
CA LEU A 224 -13.00 16.34 -16.32
C LEU A 224 -14.19 16.95 -17.07
N ASN A 225 -14.47 16.46 -18.28
CA ASN A 225 -15.64 16.87 -19.07
C ASN A 225 -16.94 16.46 -18.36
N ALA A 226 -17.00 15.26 -17.79
CA ALA A 226 -18.16 14.78 -17.03
C ALA A 226 -18.40 15.63 -15.78
N ALA A 227 -17.36 15.91 -15.00
CA ALA A 227 -17.44 16.78 -13.83
C ALA A 227 -17.90 18.20 -14.19
N THR A 228 -17.37 18.75 -15.29
CA THR A 228 -17.75 20.10 -15.78
C THR A 228 -19.22 20.15 -16.22
N ALA A 229 -19.67 19.14 -16.96
CA ALA A 229 -21.06 19.07 -17.42
C ALA A 229 -22.04 18.93 -16.26
N PHE A 230 -21.67 18.20 -15.20
CA PHE A 230 -22.50 18.04 -13.99
C PHE A 230 -22.54 19.32 -13.17
N GLU A 231 -21.39 19.92 -12.89
CA GLU A 231 -21.29 21.14 -12.08
C GLU A 231 -22.09 22.30 -12.69
N ALA A 232 -22.07 22.46 -14.02
CA ALA A 232 -22.88 23.45 -14.72
C ALA A 232 -24.40 23.23 -14.56
N GLN A 233 -24.88 21.98 -14.43
CA GLN A 233 -26.29 21.71 -14.13
C GLN A 233 -26.62 21.88 -12.66
N PHE A 234 -25.66 21.55 -11.79
CA PHE A 234 -25.80 21.76 -10.35
C PHE A 234 -25.95 23.24 -10.02
N GLU A 235 -25.13 24.12 -10.61
CA GLU A 235 -25.27 25.58 -10.45
C GLU A 235 -26.65 26.09 -10.90
N ARG A 236 -27.18 25.57 -12.01
CA ARG A 236 -28.54 25.90 -12.49
C ARG A 236 -29.63 25.41 -11.54
N PHE A 237 -29.44 24.24 -10.93
CA PHE A 237 -30.35 23.71 -9.93
C PHE A 237 -30.34 24.54 -8.63
N GLN A 238 -29.17 25.06 -8.24
CA GLN A 238 -29.01 25.93 -7.06
C GLN A 238 -29.54 27.35 -7.26
N ASP A 239 -29.68 27.83 -8.50
CA ASP A 239 -30.21 29.16 -8.75
C ASP A 239 -31.71 29.23 -8.45
N LYS A 240 -32.05 29.65 -7.22
CA LYS A 240 -33.44 29.82 -6.75
C LYS A 240 -34.23 30.87 -7.56
N LYS A 241 -33.62 31.64 -8.46
CA LYS A 241 -34.33 32.56 -9.37
C LYS A 241 -34.88 31.88 -10.62
N GLU A 242 -34.41 30.66 -10.91
CA GLU A 242 -34.89 29.86 -12.04
C GLU A 242 -36.29 29.31 -11.78
N SER A 243 -36.99 28.95 -12.85
CA SER A 243 -38.33 28.35 -12.75
C SER A 243 -38.28 26.89 -12.29
N LEU A 244 -39.37 26.39 -11.69
CA LEU A 244 -39.52 24.98 -11.32
C LEU A 244 -39.19 24.03 -12.48
N GLU A 245 -39.64 24.34 -13.69
CA GLU A 245 -39.35 23.55 -14.90
C GLU A 245 -37.85 23.48 -15.20
N VAL A 246 -37.11 24.58 -14.99
CA VAL A 246 -35.66 24.62 -15.17
C VAL A 246 -34.95 23.79 -14.11
N HIS A 247 -35.38 23.87 -12.84
CA HIS A 247 -34.84 23.00 -11.77
C HIS A 247 -35.10 21.52 -12.06
N LYS A 248 -36.33 21.19 -12.46
CA LYS A 248 -36.76 19.84 -12.85
C LYS A 248 -35.92 19.32 -14.02
N GLN A 249 -35.67 20.14 -15.05
CA GLN A 249 -34.83 19.78 -16.20
C GLN A 249 -33.34 19.63 -15.84
N ALA A 250 -32.80 20.51 -15.00
CA ALA A 250 -31.41 20.41 -14.53
C ALA A 250 -31.22 19.13 -13.71
N TRP A 251 -32.17 18.81 -12.84
CA TRP A 251 -32.19 17.55 -12.07
C TRP A 251 -32.24 16.34 -13.00
N ASP A 252 -33.18 16.28 -13.95
CA ASP A 252 -33.29 15.14 -14.87
C ASP A 252 -32.00 14.94 -15.68
N THR A 253 -31.33 16.04 -16.06
CA THR A 253 -30.03 16.01 -16.74
C THR A 253 -28.94 15.44 -15.83
N MET A 254 -28.85 15.88 -14.56
CA MET A 254 -27.89 15.33 -13.59
C MET A 254 -28.15 13.86 -13.28
N LEU A 255 -29.41 13.45 -13.19
CA LEU A 255 -29.81 12.04 -13.01
C LEU A 255 -29.35 11.18 -14.20
N ALA A 256 -29.55 11.66 -15.43
CA ALA A 256 -29.07 10.97 -16.63
C ALA A 256 -27.53 10.86 -16.67
N GLN A 257 -26.83 11.93 -16.29
CA GLN A 257 -25.38 11.93 -16.18
C GLN A 257 -24.88 10.94 -15.11
N ALA A 258 -25.51 10.92 -13.93
CA ALA A 258 -25.16 9.99 -12.86
C ALA A 258 -25.35 8.52 -13.28
N ARG A 259 -26.40 8.21 -14.06
CA ARG A 259 -26.60 6.86 -14.64
C ARG A 259 -25.48 6.48 -15.60
N ASN A 260 -25.07 7.38 -16.50
CA ASN A 260 -23.98 7.12 -17.43
C ASN A 260 -22.63 6.95 -16.71
N GLU A 261 -22.39 7.77 -15.68
CA GLU A 261 -21.21 7.69 -14.82
C GLU A 261 -21.16 6.37 -14.04
N ASN A 262 -22.30 5.82 -13.61
CA ASN A 262 -22.35 4.55 -12.90
C ASN A 262 -21.71 3.41 -13.71
N SER A 263 -21.95 3.37 -15.03
CA SER A 263 -21.29 2.41 -15.93
C SER A 263 -19.76 2.59 -15.97
N MET A 264 -19.26 3.82 -15.87
CA MET A 264 -17.82 4.08 -15.75
C MET A 264 -17.28 3.59 -14.40
N ARG A 265 -18.03 3.76 -13.31
CA ARG A 265 -17.65 3.26 -11.97
C ARG A 265 -17.58 1.73 -11.92
N VAL A 266 -18.53 1.05 -12.56
CA VAL A 266 -18.52 -0.41 -12.76
C VAL A 266 -17.23 -0.86 -13.46
N ASN A 267 -16.80 -0.15 -14.50
CA ASN A 267 -15.53 -0.45 -15.18
C ASN A 267 -14.31 -0.19 -14.29
N LEU A 268 -14.28 0.93 -13.56
CA LEU A 268 -13.20 1.25 -12.61
C LEU A 268 -13.08 0.18 -11.51
N ARG A 269 -14.21 -0.29 -10.98
CA ARG A 269 -14.26 -1.39 -10.03
C ARG A 269 -13.72 -2.69 -10.63
N ASN A 270 -14.13 -3.08 -11.83
CA ASN A 270 -13.63 -4.31 -12.45
C ASN A 270 -12.09 -4.25 -12.61
N MET A 271 -11.56 -3.11 -13.05
CA MET A 271 -10.11 -2.91 -13.11
C MET A 271 -9.44 -2.98 -11.73
N ALA A 272 -10.09 -2.49 -10.67
CA ALA A 272 -9.58 -2.60 -9.31
C ALA A 272 -9.59 -4.06 -8.80
N LEU A 273 -10.61 -4.86 -9.17
CA LEU A 273 -10.66 -6.29 -8.87
C LEU A 273 -9.52 -7.04 -9.57
N ASP A 274 -9.36 -6.83 -10.87
CA ASP A 274 -8.27 -7.43 -11.66
C ASP A 274 -6.90 -7.08 -11.06
N LYS A 275 -6.75 -5.82 -10.59
CA LYS A 275 -5.54 -5.36 -9.90
C LYS A 275 -5.33 -6.10 -8.57
N TYR A 276 -6.36 -6.25 -7.75
CA TYR A 276 -6.27 -6.98 -6.48
C TYR A 276 -5.88 -8.45 -6.70
N GLU A 277 -6.56 -9.15 -7.61
CA GLU A 277 -6.27 -10.54 -7.94
C GLU A 277 -4.82 -10.70 -8.43
N SER A 278 -4.34 -9.76 -9.25
CA SER A 278 -2.97 -9.74 -9.74
C SER A 278 -1.93 -9.47 -8.64
N ALA A 279 -2.22 -8.54 -7.73
CA ALA A 279 -1.35 -8.25 -6.58
C ALA A 279 -1.30 -9.45 -5.61
N ARG A 280 -2.42 -10.13 -5.40
CA ARG A 280 -2.48 -11.37 -4.61
C ARG A 280 -1.66 -12.48 -5.26
N GLN A 281 -1.78 -12.67 -6.57
CA GLN A 281 -0.97 -13.64 -7.31
C GLN A 281 0.52 -13.32 -7.23
N THR A 282 0.87 -12.03 -7.22
CA THR A 282 2.24 -11.55 -6.99
C THR A 282 2.76 -11.95 -5.61
N ALA A 283 1.98 -11.73 -4.55
CA ALA A 283 2.34 -12.11 -3.19
C ALA A 283 2.60 -13.62 -3.07
N VAL A 284 1.68 -14.46 -3.58
CA VAL A 284 1.84 -15.93 -3.61
C VAL A 284 3.12 -16.34 -4.37
N SER A 285 3.39 -15.65 -5.47
CA SER A 285 4.58 -15.86 -6.30
C SER A 285 5.88 -15.53 -5.55
N CYS A 286 5.91 -14.42 -4.80
CA CYS A 286 7.04 -14.05 -3.95
C CYS A 286 7.19 -15.00 -2.75
N GLU A 287 6.08 -15.46 -2.17
CA GLU A 287 6.08 -16.37 -1.01
C GLU A 287 6.68 -17.73 -1.36
N ALA A 288 6.30 -18.28 -2.51
CA ALA A 288 6.87 -19.53 -3.01
C ALA A 288 8.38 -19.43 -3.22
N GLN A 289 8.87 -18.30 -3.73
CA GLN A 289 10.32 -18.10 -3.91
C GLN A 289 11.03 -17.95 -2.57
N PHE A 290 10.46 -17.16 -1.68
CA PHE A 290 11.03 -16.94 -0.37
C PHE A 290 11.13 -18.25 0.44
N LYS A 291 10.18 -19.18 0.26
CA LYS A 291 10.25 -20.56 0.77
C LYS A 291 11.45 -21.36 0.22
N GLU A 292 11.70 -21.26 -1.09
CA GLU A 292 12.84 -21.94 -1.72
C GLU A 292 14.18 -21.37 -1.24
N ASP A 293 14.27 -20.05 -1.10
CA ASP A 293 15.47 -19.38 -0.61
C ASP A 293 15.72 -19.65 0.87
N ASP A 294 14.67 -19.72 1.70
CA ASP A 294 14.79 -20.09 3.12
C ASP A 294 15.37 -21.49 3.27
N PHE A 295 14.92 -22.44 2.44
CA PHE A 295 15.49 -23.80 2.42
C PHE A 295 16.97 -23.79 2.01
N ALA A 296 17.33 -23.04 0.98
CA ALA A 296 18.73 -22.90 0.56
C ALA A 296 19.60 -22.20 1.61
N LEU A 297 19.05 -21.18 2.27
CA LEU A 297 19.68 -20.44 3.35
C LEU A 297 19.97 -21.35 4.54
N GLU A 298 19.03 -22.22 4.92
CA GLU A 298 19.21 -23.16 6.02
C GLU A 298 20.37 -24.13 5.75
N ILE A 299 20.48 -24.65 4.53
CA ILE A 299 21.60 -25.52 4.14
C ILE A 299 22.93 -24.77 4.24
N LEU A 300 22.99 -23.54 3.72
CA LEU A 300 24.20 -22.72 3.75
C LEU A 300 24.55 -22.26 5.16
N ARG A 301 23.56 -21.99 6.01
CA ARG A 301 23.74 -21.72 7.43
C ARG A 301 24.45 -22.88 8.09
N ILE A 302 23.93 -24.10 7.96
CA ILE A 302 24.54 -25.29 8.60
C ILE A 302 26.00 -25.46 8.15
N ARG A 303 26.31 -25.24 6.87
CA ARG A 303 27.68 -25.31 6.36
C ARG A 303 28.58 -24.20 6.92
N PHE A 304 28.08 -22.97 6.96
CA PHE A 304 28.78 -21.84 7.55
C PHE A 304 29.00 -22.03 9.05
N GLU A 305 28.00 -22.49 9.81
CA GLU A 305 28.13 -22.77 11.25
C GLU A 305 29.21 -23.81 11.53
N ASN A 306 29.31 -24.85 10.69
CA ASN A 306 30.38 -25.84 10.78
C ASN A 306 31.76 -25.22 10.46
N GLY A 307 31.86 -24.41 9.40
CA GLY A 307 33.08 -23.68 9.05
C GLY A 307 33.52 -22.71 10.14
N LEU A 308 32.58 -21.99 10.73
CA LEU A 308 32.79 -21.05 11.82
C LEU A 308 33.18 -21.75 13.12
N GLN A 309 32.60 -22.92 13.41
CA GLN A 309 32.98 -23.71 14.58
C GLN A 309 34.40 -24.26 14.45
N LYS A 310 34.77 -24.76 13.26
CA LYS A 310 36.16 -25.16 12.95
C LYS A 310 37.14 -24.00 13.11
N TRP A 311 36.80 -22.83 12.56
CA TRP A 311 37.61 -21.61 12.71
C TRP A 311 37.74 -21.16 14.17
N LYS A 312 36.67 -21.25 14.96
CA LYS A 312 36.66 -20.93 16.40
C LYS A 312 37.52 -21.88 17.24
N ASP A 313 37.59 -23.15 16.85
CA ASP A 313 38.48 -24.10 17.52
C ASP A 313 39.96 -23.79 17.22
N GLU A 314 40.23 -22.97 16.20
CA GLU A 314 41.56 -22.46 15.82
C GLU A 314 41.86 -21.03 16.35
N GLN A 315 40.83 -20.22 16.67
CA GLN A 315 40.95 -18.81 17.09
C GLN A 315 40.13 -18.48 18.36
N GLU A 316 40.73 -17.91 19.40
CA GLU A 316 40.11 -17.67 20.73
C GLU A 316 39.07 -16.51 20.80
N LEU A 317 38.21 -16.32 19.79
CA LEU A 317 37.27 -15.19 19.71
C LEU A 317 35.78 -15.59 19.86
N LYS A 318 35.34 -15.86 21.10
CA LYS A 318 33.95 -16.27 21.43
C LYS A 318 32.85 -15.24 21.13
N ALA A 319 33.20 -13.96 21.05
CA ALA A 319 32.26 -12.86 20.96
C ALA A 319 31.66 -12.68 19.55
N VAL A 320 32.51 -12.67 18.51
CA VAL A 320 32.09 -12.53 17.10
C VAL A 320 31.17 -13.68 16.67
N PHE A 321 31.41 -14.87 17.24
CA PHE A 321 30.57 -16.05 17.06
C PHE A 321 29.10 -15.83 17.45
N GLN A 322 28.83 -15.14 18.56
CA GLN A 322 27.45 -14.96 19.04
C GLN A 322 26.62 -14.05 18.12
N ILE A 323 27.23 -13.02 17.53
CA ILE A 323 26.53 -12.10 16.64
C ILE A 323 26.24 -12.76 15.28
N LEU A 324 27.19 -13.49 14.71
CA LEU A 324 27.00 -14.23 13.45
C LEU A 324 25.89 -15.28 13.57
N MET A 325 25.85 -16.02 14.69
CA MET A 325 24.79 -16.99 14.99
C MET A 325 23.42 -16.33 15.20
N ALA A 326 23.38 -15.14 15.82
CA ALA A 326 22.14 -14.39 16.03
C ALA A 326 21.55 -13.89 14.71
N ALA A 327 22.39 -13.40 13.77
CA ALA A 327 21.98 -13.03 12.43
C ALA A 327 21.33 -14.21 11.69
N ALA A 328 21.96 -15.38 11.79
CA ALA A 328 21.49 -16.61 11.18
C ALA A 328 20.15 -17.09 11.74
N SER A 329 20.02 -17.07 13.07
CA SER A 329 18.80 -17.47 13.75
C SER A 329 17.64 -16.50 13.46
N PHE A 330 17.92 -15.20 13.37
CA PHE A 330 16.89 -14.22 13.02
C PHE A 330 16.34 -14.42 11.61
N ALA A 331 17.21 -14.68 10.62
CA ALA A 331 16.79 -14.85 9.23
C ALA A 331 15.75 -15.99 9.06
N LEU A 332 15.96 -17.14 9.69
CA LEU A 332 15.02 -18.27 9.62
C LEU A 332 13.71 -18.01 10.38
N ASN A 333 13.79 -17.31 11.51
CA ASN A 333 12.62 -17.01 12.33
C ASN A 333 11.73 -15.97 11.66
N ILE A 334 12.31 -14.92 11.07
CA ILE A 334 11.53 -13.96 10.27
C ILE A 334 10.97 -14.64 9.01
N ALA A 335 11.68 -15.62 8.44
CA ALA A 335 11.14 -16.40 7.33
C ALA A 335 9.90 -17.18 7.72
N THR A 336 9.98 -17.90 8.85
CA THR A 336 8.87 -18.66 9.43
C THR A 336 7.67 -17.75 9.72
N LEU A 337 7.91 -16.53 10.21
CA LEU A 337 6.90 -15.53 10.43
C LEU A 337 6.21 -15.16 9.11
N CYS A 338 6.97 -14.72 8.09
CA CYS A 338 6.45 -14.34 6.77
C CYS A 338 5.65 -15.46 6.08
N MET A 339 5.97 -16.74 6.32
CA MET A 339 5.35 -17.89 5.63
C MET A 339 4.11 -18.46 6.34
N GLY A 340 3.73 -17.98 7.52
CA GLY A 340 2.46 -18.32 8.17
C GLY A 340 2.19 -19.81 8.47
N ASN A 341 3.23 -20.66 8.63
CA ASN A 341 3.12 -22.13 8.69
C ASN A 341 2.07 -22.65 9.73
N PRO A 342 1.42 -23.83 9.51
CA PRO A 342 0.17 -24.30 10.15
C PRO A 342 0.33 -24.78 11.61
N GLY A 343 1.46 -24.50 12.24
CA GLY A 343 1.61 -24.54 13.70
C GLY A 343 1.01 -23.32 14.41
N GLY A 344 0.51 -22.34 13.63
CA GLY A 344 -0.45 -21.29 13.99
C GLY A 344 -0.62 -21.05 15.48
N GLY A 345 0.30 -20.31 16.08
CA GLY A 345 0.31 -19.98 17.50
C GLY A 345 1.60 -19.24 17.85
N GLY A 346 1.61 -18.51 18.97
CA GLY A 346 2.64 -17.53 19.38
C GLY A 346 4.12 -17.95 19.32
N GLY A 347 4.46 -19.20 18.98
CA GLY A 347 5.84 -19.70 18.92
C GLY A 347 6.75 -19.02 17.88
N ALA A 348 6.24 -18.58 16.72
CA ALA A 348 7.06 -17.87 15.73
C ALA A 348 7.40 -16.43 16.20
N ALA A 349 6.40 -15.69 16.69
CA ALA A 349 6.59 -14.38 17.31
C ALA A 349 7.52 -14.46 18.54
N ASP A 350 7.35 -15.48 19.38
CA ASP A 350 8.21 -15.74 20.53
C ASP A 350 9.67 -16.03 20.12
N ALA A 351 9.88 -16.76 19.02
CA ALA A 351 11.22 -17.07 18.49
C ALA A 351 11.90 -15.82 17.92
N VAL A 352 11.14 -14.97 17.22
CA VAL A 352 11.62 -13.66 16.75
C VAL A 352 11.96 -12.75 17.95
N GLY A 353 11.11 -12.69 18.97
CA GLY A 353 11.37 -11.95 20.21
C GLY A 353 12.64 -12.42 20.92
N LYS A 354 12.90 -13.73 20.96
CA LYS A 354 14.17 -14.29 21.49
C LYS A 354 15.38 -13.89 20.66
N ALA A 355 15.26 -13.84 19.33
CA ALA A 355 16.34 -13.38 18.45
C ALA A 355 16.64 -11.88 18.64
N VAL A 356 15.60 -11.05 18.79
CA VAL A 356 15.74 -9.61 19.13
C VAL A 356 16.50 -9.44 20.44
N GLU A 357 16.13 -10.19 21.48
CA GLU A 357 16.81 -10.09 22.77
C GLU A 357 18.25 -10.63 22.74
N ALA A 358 18.52 -11.68 21.97
CA ALA A 358 19.89 -12.17 21.77
C ALA A 358 20.80 -11.08 21.14
N VAL A 359 20.31 -10.35 20.13
CA VAL A 359 21.05 -9.25 19.53
C VAL A 359 21.21 -8.09 20.51
N LYS A 360 20.17 -7.73 21.27
CA LYS A 360 20.25 -6.67 22.28
C LYS A 360 21.28 -6.97 23.37
N VAL A 361 21.37 -8.23 23.80
CA VAL A 361 22.43 -8.68 24.73
C VAL A 361 23.81 -8.52 24.09
N ALA A 362 23.98 -8.92 22.83
CA ALA A 362 25.23 -8.73 22.11
C ALA A 362 25.55 -7.24 21.88
N GLU A 363 24.53 -6.39 21.71
CA GLU A 363 24.71 -4.95 21.59
C GLU A 363 25.31 -4.32 22.85
N GLY A 364 24.99 -4.84 24.04
CA GLY A 364 25.51 -4.31 25.30
C GLY A 364 27.00 -4.57 25.55
N LEU A 365 27.67 -5.40 24.74
CA LEU A 365 29.06 -5.81 24.97
C LEU A 365 30.07 -4.81 24.38
N VAL A 366 30.91 -4.23 25.24
CA VAL A 366 31.93 -3.23 24.88
C VAL A 366 33.19 -3.91 24.30
N GLY A 367 33.72 -3.39 23.19
CA GLY A 367 35.04 -3.79 22.65
C GLY A 367 35.03 -4.89 21.58
N GLN A 368 33.87 -5.25 21.02
CA GLN A 368 33.78 -6.25 19.98
C GLN A 368 34.06 -5.67 18.58
N ILE A 369 34.87 -6.38 17.79
CA ILE A 369 35.14 -6.08 16.38
C ILE A 369 33.97 -6.60 15.53
N GLY A 370 33.53 -5.84 14.53
CA GLY A 370 32.54 -6.30 13.56
C GLY A 370 31.09 -6.30 14.04
N LYS A 371 30.73 -5.54 15.09
CA LYS A 371 29.33 -5.37 15.53
C LYS A 371 28.61 -4.37 14.62
N VAL A 372 27.77 -4.87 13.73
CA VAL A 372 27.02 -4.01 12.81
C VAL A 372 25.50 -4.15 13.01
N LEU A 373 25.01 -5.35 13.27
CA LEU A 373 23.58 -5.62 13.45
C LEU A 373 22.97 -4.95 14.67
N ARG A 374 21.76 -4.40 14.49
CA ARG A 374 21.00 -3.74 15.56
C ARG A 374 19.70 -4.44 15.92
N SER A 375 19.41 -4.56 17.22
CA SER A 375 18.16 -5.19 17.70
C SER A 375 16.93 -4.38 17.28
N ASP A 376 17.08 -3.06 17.15
CA ASP A 376 16.07 -2.16 16.62
C ASP A 376 15.66 -2.52 15.18
N THR A 377 16.61 -2.93 14.33
CA THR A 377 16.32 -3.39 12.96
C THR A 377 15.42 -4.62 12.99
N PHE A 378 15.72 -5.58 13.87
CA PHE A 378 14.97 -6.83 13.98
C PHE A 378 13.57 -6.64 14.53
N LYS A 379 13.44 -5.81 15.58
CA LYS A 379 12.15 -5.47 16.18
C LYS A 379 11.22 -4.84 15.14
N LYS A 380 11.73 -3.87 14.38
CA LYS A 380 10.97 -3.16 13.34
C LYS A 380 10.53 -4.06 12.18
N LEU A 381 11.39 -5.02 11.78
CA LEU A 381 11.02 -6.03 10.79
C LEU A 381 9.90 -6.94 11.28
N ALA A 382 10.00 -7.43 12.51
CA ALA A 382 9.01 -8.32 13.12
C ALA A 382 7.63 -7.64 13.21
N GLU A 383 7.60 -6.44 13.79
CA GLU A 383 6.36 -5.66 13.97
C GLU A 383 5.66 -5.41 12.64
N CYS A 384 6.41 -5.15 11.56
CA CYS A 384 5.78 -4.97 10.27
C CYS A 384 5.22 -6.28 9.69
N VAL A 385 5.98 -7.35 9.71
CA VAL A 385 5.53 -8.63 9.12
C VAL A 385 4.27 -9.12 9.86
N GLU A 386 4.22 -8.99 11.19
CA GLU A 386 3.03 -9.31 11.99
C GLU A 386 1.82 -8.47 11.59
N ALA A 387 2.01 -7.15 11.43
CA ALA A 387 0.93 -6.25 11.03
C ALA A 387 0.36 -6.58 9.64
N LEU A 388 1.22 -6.96 8.68
CA LEU A 388 0.79 -7.33 7.32
C LEU A 388 0.08 -8.68 7.30
N LEU A 389 0.59 -9.69 8.01
CA LEU A 389 -0.02 -11.02 8.05
C LEU A 389 -1.40 -11.00 8.73
N ALA A 390 -1.61 -10.09 9.68
CA ALA A 390 -2.93 -9.88 10.26
C ALA A 390 -3.96 -9.36 9.25
N LEU A 391 -3.53 -8.68 8.18
CA LEU A 391 -4.41 -8.03 7.21
C LEU A 391 -4.89 -8.93 6.09
N ASP A 392 -4.05 -9.83 5.60
CA ASP A 392 -4.37 -10.69 4.47
C ASP A 392 -5.70 -11.47 4.61
N PRO A 393 -5.96 -12.20 5.71
CA PRO A 393 -7.22 -12.92 5.85
C PRO A 393 -8.42 -11.97 6.00
N ILE A 394 -8.21 -10.78 6.58
CA ILE A 394 -9.25 -9.77 6.74
C ILE A 394 -9.64 -9.22 5.37
N ILE A 395 -8.67 -8.81 4.55
CA ILE A 395 -8.98 -8.23 3.24
C ILE A 395 -9.62 -9.27 2.31
N GLU A 396 -9.15 -10.52 2.34
CA GLU A 396 -9.77 -11.60 1.56
C GLU A 396 -11.25 -11.77 1.94
N SER A 397 -11.56 -11.79 3.25
CA SER A 397 -12.94 -11.88 3.73
C SER A 397 -13.80 -10.69 3.30
N VAL A 398 -13.27 -9.46 3.35
CA VAL A 398 -14.03 -8.25 2.98
C VAL A 398 -14.26 -8.20 1.47
N VAL A 399 -13.24 -8.50 0.66
CA VAL A 399 -13.34 -8.56 -0.81
C VAL A 399 -14.42 -9.57 -1.23
N ASP A 400 -14.39 -10.77 -0.64
CA ASP A 400 -15.39 -11.80 -0.92
C ASP A 400 -16.80 -11.37 -0.55
N ALA A 401 -16.98 -10.74 0.62
CA ALA A 401 -18.29 -10.29 1.08
C ALA A 401 -18.85 -9.17 0.20
N VAL A 402 -18.02 -8.17 -0.12
CA VAL A 402 -18.39 -7.00 -0.92
C VAL A 402 -18.66 -7.37 -2.38
N GLY A 403 -17.95 -8.35 -2.93
CA GLY A 403 -18.26 -8.92 -4.24
C GLY A 403 -19.61 -9.65 -4.27
N LYS A 404 -19.93 -10.40 -3.22
CA LYS A 404 -21.23 -11.10 -3.10
C LYS A 404 -22.40 -10.14 -2.86
N PHE A 405 -22.16 -9.03 -2.16
CA PHE A 405 -23.19 -8.03 -1.85
C PHE A 405 -23.88 -7.42 -3.09
N GLU A 406 -23.16 -7.32 -4.21
CA GLU A 406 -23.74 -6.85 -5.49
C GLU A 406 -24.88 -7.75 -5.99
N ILE A 407 -24.71 -9.05 -5.77
CA ILE A 407 -25.62 -10.09 -6.25
C ILE A 407 -26.75 -10.28 -5.24
N ASP A 408 -26.41 -10.22 -3.95
CA ASP A 408 -27.32 -10.42 -2.83
C ASP A 408 -27.09 -9.34 -1.75
N PRO A 409 -27.97 -8.33 -1.68
CA PRO A 409 -27.85 -7.24 -0.70
C PRO A 409 -28.12 -7.69 0.75
N THR A 410 -28.45 -8.97 0.97
CA THR A 410 -28.59 -9.57 2.32
C THR A 410 -27.28 -10.15 2.86
N VAL A 411 -26.23 -10.21 2.02
CA VAL A 411 -24.90 -10.65 2.45
C VAL A 411 -24.38 -9.71 3.54
N GLU A 412 -23.98 -10.30 4.66
CA GLU A 412 -23.35 -9.55 5.73
C GLU A 412 -21.90 -9.22 5.34
N ILE A 413 -21.60 -7.92 5.29
CA ILE A 413 -20.23 -7.45 5.12
C ILE A 413 -19.59 -7.36 6.51
N PRO A 414 -18.43 -8.03 6.74
CA PRO A 414 -17.74 -7.96 8.02
C PRO A 414 -17.47 -6.51 8.43
N SER A 415 -17.92 -6.13 9.63
CA SER A 415 -17.58 -4.83 10.18
C SER A 415 -16.25 -4.91 10.93
N LEU A 416 -15.36 -3.94 10.71
CA LEU A 416 -14.05 -3.87 11.34
C LEU A 416 -13.96 -2.62 12.22
N ASP A 417 -13.40 -2.74 13.42
CA ASP A 417 -13.18 -1.64 14.35
C ASP A 417 -11.80 -1.00 14.23
N THR A 418 -10.88 -1.68 13.53
CA THR A 418 -9.49 -1.31 13.45
C THR A 418 -9.04 -1.03 12.03
N ILE A 419 -8.31 0.06 11.89
CA ILE A 419 -7.45 0.34 10.74
C ILE A 419 -6.03 0.00 11.21
N THR A 420 -5.37 -0.94 10.57
CA THR A 420 -4.06 -1.41 11.01
C THR A 420 -3.01 -0.31 10.87
N GLY A 421 -2.11 -0.24 11.84
CA GLY A 421 -1.12 0.85 11.95
C GLY A 421 -1.64 2.09 12.68
N THR A 422 -2.85 2.08 13.26
CA THR A 422 -3.47 3.28 13.87
C THR A 422 -3.77 3.19 15.36
N SER A 423 -3.15 2.31 16.15
CA SER A 423 -3.37 2.37 17.61
C SER A 423 -2.94 3.72 18.24
N GLN A 424 -2.16 4.55 17.53
CA GLN A 424 -1.68 5.84 18.03
C GLN A 424 -1.78 7.01 17.03
N GLY A 425 -2.63 6.93 16.00
CA GLY A 425 -2.86 8.05 15.05
C GLY A 425 -1.70 8.37 14.08
N ASP A 426 -0.53 7.73 14.22
CA ASP A 426 0.65 7.94 13.37
C ASP A 426 0.95 6.74 12.44
N ALA A 427 -0.03 6.36 11.63
CA ALA A 427 0.15 5.32 10.60
C ALA A 427 1.31 5.61 9.63
N ASN A 428 1.71 6.87 9.48
CA ASN A 428 2.86 7.25 8.67
C ASN A 428 4.22 6.88 9.32
N ALA A 429 4.33 6.89 10.66
CA ALA A 429 5.61 6.67 11.33
C ALA A 429 5.99 5.19 11.37
N ALA A 430 5.03 4.30 11.65
CA ALA A 430 5.26 2.85 11.68
C ALA A 430 5.58 2.27 10.28
N ALA A 431 5.16 2.94 9.21
CA ALA A 431 5.24 2.42 7.86
C ALA A 431 6.49 2.87 7.08
N ILE A 432 7.01 4.07 7.36
CA ILE A 432 8.37 4.48 6.95
C ILE A 432 9.41 3.52 7.54
N VAL A 433 9.12 2.97 8.72
CA VAL A 433 10.00 2.08 9.47
C VAL A 433 10.17 0.70 8.80
N THR A 434 9.16 0.18 8.10
CA THR A 434 9.19 -1.17 7.49
C THR A 434 10.26 -1.35 6.40
N MET A 435 10.20 -0.52 5.34
CA MET A 435 11.09 -0.70 4.18
C MET A 435 12.51 -0.31 4.50
N ALA A 436 12.68 0.73 5.31
CA ALA A 436 13.97 1.12 5.84
C ALA A 436 14.59 0.01 6.70
N ALA A 437 13.78 -0.77 7.44
CA ALA A 437 14.28 -1.90 8.22
C ALA A 437 14.78 -3.04 7.33
N TRP A 438 14.11 -3.34 6.20
CA TRP A 438 14.62 -4.31 5.22
C TRP A 438 15.88 -3.82 4.51
N ASP A 439 15.94 -2.55 4.09
CA ASP A 439 17.15 -1.96 3.50
C ASP A 439 18.33 -1.99 4.47
N LYS A 440 18.07 -1.64 5.73
CA LYS A 440 19.06 -1.70 6.79
C LYS A 440 19.48 -3.13 7.10
N TRP A 441 18.57 -4.09 7.07
CA TRP A 441 18.92 -5.51 7.22
C TRP A 441 19.81 -6.01 6.08
N ILE A 442 19.54 -5.63 4.82
CA ILE A 442 20.42 -5.95 3.69
C ILE A 442 21.84 -5.44 3.97
N LEU A 443 22.00 -4.18 4.38
CA LEU A 443 23.31 -3.58 4.65
C LEU A 443 23.99 -4.15 5.90
N GLU A 444 23.28 -4.23 7.02
CA GLU A 444 23.84 -4.67 8.28
C GLU A 444 24.20 -6.17 8.26
N SER A 445 23.37 -7.04 7.66
CA SER A 445 23.71 -8.47 7.50
C SER A 445 24.93 -8.65 6.60
N ASP A 446 25.07 -7.79 5.59
CA ASP A 446 26.16 -7.85 4.66
C ASP A 446 27.50 -7.44 5.26
N GLU A 447 27.53 -6.27 5.91
CA GLU A 447 28.67 -5.76 6.63
C GLU A 447 29.04 -6.68 7.80
N GLN A 448 28.05 -7.29 8.47
CA GLN A 448 28.29 -8.26 9.53
C GLN A 448 29.05 -9.49 9.05
N MET A 449 28.75 -9.96 7.84
CA MET A 449 29.39 -11.12 7.23
C MET A 449 30.75 -10.80 6.58
N GLU A 450 31.05 -9.53 6.29
CA GLU A 450 32.34 -9.10 5.74
C GLU A 450 33.51 -9.60 6.58
N PHE A 451 33.39 -9.57 7.91
CA PHE A 451 34.43 -10.09 8.80
C PHE A 451 34.74 -11.56 8.52
N ALA A 452 33.72 -12.43 8.53
CA ALA A 452 33.91 -13.87 8.32
C ALA A 452 34.46 -14.19 6.92
N VAL A 453 34.08 -13.40 5.92
CA VAL A 453 34.64 -13.48 4.56
C VAL A 453 36.12 -13.08 4.55
N SER A 454 36.46 -11.96 5.20
CA SER A 454 37.84 -11.45 5.24
C SER A 454 38.81 -12.38 5.99
N GLU A 455 38.31 -13.11 6.99
CA GLU A 455 39.06 -14.09 7.77
C GLU A 455 39.12 -15.48 7.10
N GLY A 456 38.52 -15.64 5.91
CA GLY A 456 38.56 -16.88 5.15
C GLY A 456 37.79 -18.03 5.79
N VAL A 457 36.71 -17.73 6.54
CA VAL A 457 35.86 -18.77 7.13
C VAL A 457 35.16 -19.56 6.01
N ASP A 458 35.28 -20.89 6.06
CA ASP A 458 34.66 -21.80 5.10
C ASP A 458 33.16 -21.47 4.92
N TYR A 459 32.70 -21.33 3.67
CA TYR A 459 31.31 -20.99 3.28
C TYR A 459 30.78 -19.61 3.70
N ALA A 460 31.60 -18.71 4.25
CA ALA A 460 31.15 -17.38 4.64
C ALA A 460 30.62 -16.53 3.47
N SER A 461 31.30 -16.58 2.31
CA SER A 461 30.88 -15.84 1.10
C SER A 461 29.53 -16.35 0.56
N ASP A 462 29.35 -17.67 0.51
CA ASP A 462 28.10 -18.29 0.05
C ASP A 462 26.94 -17.94 0.99
N TYR A 463 27.18 -18.01 2.30
CA TYR A 463 26.17 -17.70 3.30
C TYR A 463 25.79 -16.21 3.30
N ARG A 464 26.78 -15.32 3.16
CA ARG A 464 26.56 -13.88 2.98
C ARG A 464 25.67 -13.59 1.77
N LEU A 465 25.94 -14.24 0.65
CA LEU A 465 25.12 -14.11 -0.56
C LEU A 465 23.69 -14.62 -0.33
N ALA A 466 23.53 -15.76 0.35
CA ALA A 466 22.21 -16.29 0.69
C ALA A 466 21.42 -15.36 1.62
N LEU A 467 22.07 -14.75 2.61
CA LEU A 467 21.45 -13.75 3.49
C LEU A 467 20.98 -12.52 2.71
N ARG A 468 21.79 -12.01 1.77
CA ARG A 468 21.38 -10.92 0.86
C ARG A 468 20.13 -11.31 0.07
N LYS A 469 20.11 -12.49 -0.55
CA LYS A 469 18.96 -12.99 -1.32
C LYS A 469 17.69 -13.06 -0.46
N HIS A 470 17.82 -13.68 0.71
CA HIS A 470 16.73 -13.78 1.68
C HIS A 470 16.19 -12.40 2.08
N ALA A 471 17.07 -11.43 2.36
CA ALA A 471 16.67 -10.07 2.70
C ALA A 471 15.92 -9.36 1.55
N ILE A 472 16.37 -9.49 0.31
CA ILE A 472 15.73 -8.89 -0.87
C ILE A 472 14.37 -9.53 -1.12
N ASN A 473 14.30 -10.85 -1.13
CA ASN A 473 13.07 -11.57 -1.45
C ASN A 473 12.05 -11.46 -0.32
N GLY A 474 12.49 -11.39 0.95
CA GLY A 474 11.63 -11.06 2.09
C GLY A 474 11.07 -9.63 2.00
N LYS A 475 11.90 -8.67 1.57
CA LYS A 475 11.43 -7.31 1.26
C LYS A 475 10.39 -7.31 0.14
N GLN A 476 10.65 -7.99 -0.97
CA GLN A 476 9.71 -8.08 -2.09
C GLN A 476 8.38 -8.74 -1.68
N LEU A 477 8.43 -9.81 -0.88
CA LEU A 477 7.25 -10.47 -0.33
C LEU A 477 6.43 -9.49 0.51
N THR A 478 7.08 -8.79 1.43
CA THR A 478 6.44 -7.76 2.28
C THR A 478 5.78 -6.66 1.43
N GLN A 479 6.46 -6.19 0.37
CA GLN A 479 5.91 -5.19 -0.57
C GLN A 479 4.72 -5.73 -1.37
N ALA A 480 4.77 -6.98 -1.80
CA ALA A 480 3.69 -7.64 -2.52
C ALA A 480 2.44 -7.81 -1.66
N HIS A 481 2.59 -8.24 -0.40
CA HIS A 481 1.48 -8.27 0.57
C HIS A 481 0.89 -6.89 0.80
N ALA A 482 1.73 -5.87 1.05
CA ALA A 482 1.27 -4.50 1.26
C ALA A 482 0.48 -3.96 0.04
N GLU A 483 0.94 -4.21 -1.19
CA GLU A 483 0.19 -3.82 -2.39
C GLU A 483 -1.08 -4.67 -2.59
N SER A 484 -1.08 -5.96 -2.23
CA SER A 484 -2.29 -6.79 -2.28
C SER A 484 -3.37 -6.27 -1.34
N VAL A 485 -3.00 -5.95 -0.09
CA VAL A 485 -3.89 -5.32 0.89
C VAL A 485 -4.42 -3.98 0.34
N LYS A 486 -3.53 -3.11 -0.14
CA LYS A 486 -3.92 -1.81 -0.71
C LYS A 486 -4.85 -1.95 -1.91
N ALA A 487 -4.54 -2.84 -2.85
CA ALA A 487 -5.34 -3.09 -4.05
C ALA A 487 -6.70 -3.70 -3.70
N GLY A 488 -6.76 -4.56 -2.68
CA GLY A 488 -8.02 -5.11 -2.16
C GLY A 488 -8.91 -4.00 -1.62
N TYR A 489 -8.37 -3.09 -0.81
CA TYR A 489 -9.15 -1.96 -0.29
C TYR A 489 -9.51 -0.92 -1.37
N GLU A 490 -8.68 -0.75 -2.41
CA GLU A 490 -9.04 0.00 -3.62
C GLU A 490 -10.25 -0.62 -4.33
N TYR A 491 -10.30 -1.95 -4.46
CA TYR A 491 -11.46 -2.65 -5.01
C TYR A 491 -12.70 -2.48 -4.11
N VAL A 492 -12.56 -2.68 -2.80
CA VAL A 492 -13.66 -2.51 -1.85
C VAL A 492 -14.22 -1.09 -1.96
N GLN A 493 -13.38 -0.06 -1.98
CA GLN A 493 -13.83 1.32 -2.16
C GLN A 493 -14.55 1.50 -3.50
N ALA A 494 -13.96 1.04 -4.61
CA ALA A 494 -14.57 1.19 -5.93
C ALA A 494 -15.93 0.48 -6.02
N GLN A 495 -16.08 -0.69 -5.42
CA GLN A 495 -17.34 -1.42 -5.33
C GLN A 495 -18.36 -0.68 -4.45
N MET A 496 -17.92 -0.17 -3.31
CA MET A 496 -18.78 0.64 -2.44
C MET A 496 -19.25 1.94 -3.12
N GLU A 497 -18.44 2.54 -3.99
CA GLU A 497 -18.83 3.69 -4.80
C GLU A 497 -19.89 3.33 -5.84
N VAL A 498 -19.86 2.12 -6.43
CA VAL A 498 -20.93 1.63 -7.31
C VAL A 498 -22.23 1.46 -6.52
N ILE A 499 -22.19 0.77 -5.38
CA ILE A 499 -23.37 0.52 -4.54
C ILE A 499 -24.02 1.84 -4.09
N VAL A 500 -23.23 2.78 -3.56
CA VAL A 500 -23.75 4.09 -3.12
C VAL A 500 -24.26 4.90 -4.31
N SER A 501 -23.60 4.83 -5.46
CA SER A 501 -24.04 5.49 -6.68
C SER A 501 -25.44 5.03 -7.11
N GLU A 502 -25.68 3.72 -7.11
CA GLU A 502 -26.98 3.15 -7.44
C GLU A 502 -28.07 3.56 -6.44
N GLN A 503 -27.77 3.49 -5.14
CA GLN A 503 -28.70 3.93 -4.09
C GLN A 503 -29.05 5.42 -4.23
N GLN A 504 -28.05 6.27 -4.52
CA GLN A 504 -28.26 7.70 -4.72
C GLN A 504 -29.07 7.99 -5.97
N ILE A 505 -28.84 7.29 -7.08
CA ILE A 505 -29.63 7.43 -8.31
C ILE A 505 -31.09 7.06 -8.05
N SER A 506 -31.36 5.94 -7.37
CA SER A 506 -32.71 5.53 -7.02
C SER A 506 -33.39 6.51 -6.05
N GLY A 507 -32.65 7.01 -5.05
CA GLY A 507 -33.16 8.00 -4.10
C GLY A 507 -33.48 9.34 -4.77
N LEU A 508 -32.58 9.85 -5.62
CA LEU A 508 -32.78 11.07 -6.40
C LEU A 508 -33.95 10.94 -7.37
N GLN A 509 -34.15 9.76 -8.00
CA GLN A 509 -35.32 9.54 -8.86
C GLN A 509 -36.61 9.62 -8.05
N ARG A 510 -36.67 8.99 -6.87
CA ARG A 510 -37.86 9.05 -6.01
C ARG A 510 -38.18 10.46 -5.55
N LEU A 511 -37.17 11.19 -5.06
CA LEU A 511 -37.34 12.59 -4.64
C LEU A 511 -37.79 13.46 -5.82
N ARG A 512 -37.28 13.20 -7.03
CA ARG A 512 -37.67 13.91 -8.25
C ARG A 512 -39.13 13.68 -8.62
N ASP A 513 -39.63 12.46 -8.45
CA ASP A 513 -41.00 12.06 -8.74
C ASP A 513 -41.99 12.67 -7.73
N GLU A 514 -41.55 12.90 -6.48
CA GLU A 514 -42.34 13.50 -5.38
C GLU A 514 -42.25 15.04 -5.32
N TYR A 515 -41.33 15.64 -6.07
CA TYR A 515 -41.01 17.07 -5.97
C TYR A 515 -42.05 17.98 -6.65
N GLU A 516 -42.74 18.76 -5.82
CA GLU A 516 -43.72 19.79 -6.14
C GLU A 516 -43.43 21.08 -5.33
N GLU A 517 -42.17 21.56 -5.38
CA GLU A 517 -41.68 22.78 -4.68
C GLU A 517 -41.53 22.71 -3.15
N GLN A 518 -41.52 21.51 -2.55
CA GLN A 518 -41.30 21.38 -1.12
C GLN A 518 -39.82 21.65 -0.76
N GLU A 519 -39.56 22.63 0.10
CA GLU A 519 -38.18 23.05 0.47
C GLU A 519 -37.38 21.92 1.15
N ALA A 520 -38.03 21.04 1.90
CA ALA A 520 -37.38 19.88 2.51
C ALA A 520 -36.88 18.86 1.47
N ILE A 521 -37.68 18.60 0.42
CA ILE A 521 -37.30 17.69 -0.68
C ILE A 521 -36.18 18.33 -1.50
N TYR A 522 -36.28 19.64 -1.78
CA TYR A 522 -35.23 20.39 -2.46
C TYR A 522 -33.90 20.32 -1.71
N ALA A 523 -33.88 20.61 -0.40
CA ALA A 523 -32.66 20.58 0.41
C ALA A 523 -32.02 19.19 0.47
N LEU A 524 -32.84 18.14 0.57
CA LEU A 524 -32.35 16.76 0.55
C LEU A 524 -31.74 16.39 -0.82
N ALA A 525 -32.41 16.77 -1.91
CA ALA A 525 -31.92 16.55 -3.27
C ALA A 525 -30.64 17.35 -3.55
N GLU A 526 -30.58 18.61 -3.13
CA GLU A 526 -29.40 19.46 -3.24
C GLU A 526 -28.19 18.82 -2.54
N SER A 527 -28.39 18.32 -1.32
CA SER A 527 -27.35 17.59 -0.58
C SER A 527 -26.87 16.35 -1.33
N MET A 528 -27.77 15.53 -1.90
CA MET A 528 -27.40 14.32 -2.64
C MET A 528 -26.72 14.64 -3.98
N LEU A 529 -27.14 15.69 -4.68
CA LEU A 529 -26.53 16.14 -5.94
C LEU A 529 -25.14 16.75 -5.70
N TYR A 530 -24.96 17.47 -4.60
CA TYR A 530 -23.64 17.94 -4.16
C TYR A 530 -22.68 16.77 -3.94
N ASP A 531 -23.15 15.67 -3.33
CA ASP A 531 -22.33 14.48 -3.11
C ASP A 531 -21.86 13.85 -4.42
N ARG A 532 -22.74 13.83 -5.43
CA ARG A 532 -22.39 13.38 -6.78
C ARG A 532 -21.36 14.29 -7.43
N ALA A 533 -21.51 15.61 -7.30
CA ALA A 533 -20.52 16.57 -7.82
C ALA A 533 -19.14 16.35 -7.17
N MET A 534 -19.08 16.13 -5.85
CA MET A 534 -17.83 15.84 -5.14
C MET A 534 -17.23 14.48 -5.52
N ALA A 535 -18.07 13.46 -5.74
CA ALA A 535 -17.62 12.16 -6.22
C ALA A 535 -16.99 12.27 -7.63
N LEU A 536 -17.57 13.06 -8.53
CA LEU A 536 -17.00 13.35 -9.85
C LEU A 536 -15.64 14.07 -9.77
N ARG A 537 -15.52 15.08 -8.91
CA ARG A 537 -14.23 15.76 -8.68
C ARG A 537 -13.18 14.80 -8.11
N THR A 538 -13.57 13.89 -7.23
CA THR A 538 -12.68 12.84 -6.71
C THR A 538 -12.20 11.92 -7.82
N THR A 539 -13.08 11.52 -8.76
CA THR A 539 -12.71 10.75 -9.96
C THR A 539 -11.68 11.48 -10.84
N VAL A 540 -11.81 12.80 -10.99
CA VAL A 540 -10.82 13.63 -11.71
C VAL A 540 -9.47 13.59 -10.99
N VAL A 541 -9.44 13.75 -9.67
CA VAL A 541 -8.20 13.70 -8.87
C VAL A 541 -7.53 12.33 -8.96
N ILE A 542 -8.30 11.24 -8.90
CA ILE A 542 -7.78 9.87 -9.09
C ILE A 542 -7.15 9.72 -10.48
N SER A 543 -7.77 10.29 -11.51
CA SER A 543 -7.25 10.23 -12.89
C SER A 543 -5.94 11.04 -13.03
N LEU A 544 -5.88 12.25 -12.48
CA LEU A 544 -4.66 13.07 -12.40
C LEU A 544 -3.55 12.38 -11.60
N ARG A 545 -3.88 11.69 -10.51
CA ARG A 545 -2.93 10.88 -9.73
C ARG A 545 -2.33 9.76 -10.57
N ASN A 546 -3.16 9.03 -11.33
CA ASN A 546 -2.67 7.96 -12.20
C ASN A 546 -1.71 8.52 -13.27
N MET A 547 -1.99 9.70 -13.83
CA MET A 547 -1.03 10.41 -14.69
C MET A 547 0.26 10.79 -13.93
N ALA A 548 0.16 11.30 -12.71
CA ALA A 548 1.32 11.67 -11.88
C ALA A 548 2.21 10.47 -11.56
N TRP A 549 1.62 9.30 -11.32
CA TRP A 549 2.33 8.04 -11.15
C TRP A 549 3.01 7.60 -12.43
N ALA A 550 2.33 7.67 -13.58
CA ALA A 550 2.90 7.32 -14.87
C ALA A 550 4.08 8.24 -15.24
N TYR A 551 3.93 9.55 -15.02
CA TYR A 551 5.02 10.52 -15.15
C TYR A 551 6.18 10.21 -14.20
N ARG A 552 5.91 9.85 -12.94
CA ARG A 552 6.96 9.49 -11.98
C ARG A 552 7.72 8.23 -12.37
N TYR A 553 7.05 7.23 -12.92
CA TYR A 553 7.70 6.02 -13.45
C TYR A 553 8.62 6.35 -14.63
N TRP A 554 8.17 7.20 -15.54
CA TRP A 554 8.94 7.56 -16.71
C TRP A 554 10.12 8.50 -16.39
N ALA A 555 9.86 9.56 -15.65
CA ALA A 555 10.79 10.66 -15.43
C ALA A 555 11.62 10.53 -14.15
N LEU A 556 11.36 9.49 -13.33
CA LEU A 556 11.94 9.26 -12.00
C LEU A 556 11.89 10.51 -11.10
N THR A 557 10.83 11.30 -11.21
CA THR A 557 10.59 12.49 -10.38
C THR A 557 9.12 12.66 -10.07
N ALA A 558 8.80 13.29 -8.95
CA ALA A 558 7.41 13.66 -8.66
C ALA A 558 6.94 14.81 -9.57
N SER A 559 5.64 14.80 -9.92
CA SER A 559 4.96 15.93 -10.55
C SER A 559 4.80 17.09 -9.55
N SER A 560 4.75 18.30 -10.07
CA SER A 560 4.47 19.53 -9.31
C SER A 560 2.98 19.79 -9.06
N ILE A 561 2.08 19.02 -9.69
CA ILE A 561 0.64 19.18 -9.47
C ILE A 561 0.25 18.87 -8.02
N SER A 562 -0.78 19.56 -7.53
CA SER A 562 -1.37 19.30 -6.22
C SER A 562 -2.70 18.57 -6.38
N LEU A 563 -2.82 17.40 -5.77
CA LEU A 563 -4.06 16.63 -5.76
C LEU A 563 -4.94 17.13 -4.61
N ASP A 564 -6.02 17.86 -4.92
CA ASP A 564 -7.03 18.34 -3.96
C ASP A 564 -8.39 18.31 -4.65
N SER A 565 -9.34 17.53 -4.12
CA SER A 565 -10.67 17.32 -4.71
C SER A 565 -11.61 18.54 -4.63
N ARG A 566 -11.20 19.61 -3.94
CA ARG A 566 -11.94 20.86 -3.85
C ARG A 566 -11.42 21.95 -4.78
N LYS A 567 -10.37 21.67 -5.56
CA LYS A 567 -9.95 22.61 -6.60
C LYS A 567 -11.12 22.88 -7.55
N PRO A 568 -11.33 24.14 -7.96
CA PRO A 568 -12.21 24.46 -9.08
C PRO A 568 -11.83 23.64 -10.31
N LEU A 569 -12.81 23.28 -11.14
CA LEU A 569 -12.55 22.45 -12.33
C LEU A 569 -11.53 23.06 -13.30
N VAL A 570 -11.45 24.39 -13.37
CA VAL A 570 -10.44 25.10 -14.18
C VAL A 570 -9.01 24.85 -13.68
N GLU A 571 -8.81 24.66 -12.37
CA GLU A 571 -7.50 24.32 -11.82
C GLU A 571 -7.13 22.88 -12.16
N TYR A 572 -8.08 21.95 -12.28
CA TYR A 572 -7.78 20.61 -12.80
C TYR A 572 -7.38 20.62 -14.28
N GLN A 573 -7.96 21.51 -15.09
CA GLN A 573 -7.54 21.71 -16.47
C GLN A 573 -6.09 22.23 -16.54
N GLN A 574 -5.73 23.12 -15.61
CA GLN A 574 -4.35 23.60 -15.46
C GLN A 574 -3.42 22.47 -15.00
N ASP A 575 -3.80 21.68 -13.99
CA ASP A 575 -3.02 20.53 -13.53
C ASP A 575 -2.79 19.52 -14.66
N LEU A 576 -3.83 19.21 -15.45
CA LEU A 576 -3.72 18.34 -16.63
C LEU A 576 -2.72 18.92 -17.65
N SER A 577 -2.75 20.23 -17.88
CA SER A 577 -1.82 20.89 -18.79
C SER A 577 -0.38 20.89 -18.25
N ILE A 578 -0.20 21.09 -16.94
CA ILE A 578 1.09 21.06 -16.25
C ILE A 578 1.72 19.67 -16.41
N ILE A 579 0.99 18.61 -16.09
CA ILE A 579 1.56 17.27 -16.15
C ILE A 579 1.91 16.85 -17.58
N ILE A 580 1.08 17.22 -18.57
CA ILE A 580 1.40 17.02 -19.99
C ILE A 580 2.72 17.73 -20.35
N GLN A 581 2.89 18.97 -19.90
CA GLN A 581 4.12 19.72 -20.17
C GLN A 581 5.33 19.13 -19.42
N GLU A 582 5.15 18.65 -18.19
CA GLU A 582 6.21 17.98 -17.43
C GLU A 582 6.70 16.72 -18.13
N MET A 583 5.79 15.95 -18.74
CA MET A 583 6.13 14.78 -19.53
C MET A 583 6.96 15.15 -20.76
N VAL A 584 6.50 16.13 -21.55
CA VAL A 584 7.28 16.68 -22.69
C VAL A 584 8.66 17.18 -22.25
N ASN A 585 8.72 17.81 -21.07
CA ASN A 585 9.97 18.28 -20.50
C ASN A 585 10.88 17.12 -20.07
N ALA A 586 10.34 16.01 -19.60
CA ALA A 586 11.14 14.83 -19.24
C ALA A 586 11.83 14.20 -20.45
N ASP A 587 11.15 14.18 -21.60
CA ASP A 587 11.73 13.69 -22.86
C ASP A 587 12.81 14.64 -23.38
N SER A 588 12.58 15.95 -23.27
CA SER A 588 13.51 16.99 -23.75
C SER A 588 14.64 17.35 -22.78
N ARG A 589 14.65 16.78 -21.55
CA ARG A 589 15.69 17.03 -20.53
C ARG A 589 17.09 16.61 -20.94
N TYR A 590 17.21 15.74 -21.95
CA TYR A 590 18.46 15.12 -22.33
C TYR A 590 18.84 15.50 -23.75
N SER A 591 20.12 15.84 -23.95
CA SER A 591 20.66 16.23 -25.27
C SER A 591 20.82 15.07 -26.25
N SER A 592 20.56 13.85 -25.80
CA SER A 592 20.55 12.62 -26.60
C SER A 592 19.45 11.70 -26.10
N ASP A 593 18.90 10.93 -27.03
CA ASP A 593 17.94 9.87 -26.72
C ASP A 593 18.56 8.77 -25.85
N PHE A 594 17.73 7.83 -25.40
CA PHE A 594 18.21 6.61 -24.78
C PHE A 594 19.18 5.86 -25.70
N GLN A 595 20.23 5.29 -25.12
CA GLN A 595 21.16 4.46 -25.87
C GLN A 595 20.65 3.01 -25.84
N PRO A 596 20.54 2.32 -27.00
CA PRO A 596 20.19 0.91 -27.01
C PRO A 596 21.34 0.07 -26.42
N PHE A 597 20.97 -1.04 -25.79
CA PHE A 597 21.90 -2.06 -25.32
C PHE A 597 21.41 -3.46 -25.71
N ASP A 598 22.37 -4.39 -25.77
CA ASP A 598 22.17 -5.83 -25.95
C ASP A 598 23.17 -6.50 -25.00
N TYR A 599 22.67 -7.07 -23.91
CA TYR A 599 23.46 -7.69 -22.85
C TYR A 599 23.21 -9.19 -22.85
N ASP A 600 24.28 -9.96 -23.07
CA ASP A 600 24.30 -11.41 -22.94
C ASP A 600 24.89 -11.77 -21.57
N ILE A 601 24.07 -12.40 -20.73
CA ILE A 601 24.49 -12.90 -19.42
C ILE A 601 24.57 -14.42 -19.50
N ASP A 602 25.81 -14.90 -19.61
CA ASP A 602 26.12 -16.32 -19.76
C ASP A 602 26.12 -17.05 -18.42
N SER A 603 25.62 -18.28 -18.44
CA SER A 603 25.48 -19.11 -17.24
C SER A 603 26.63 -20.08 -16.97
N GLU A 604 27.56 -20.27 -17.94
CA GLU A 604 28.64 -21.28 -17.84
C GLU A 604 30.08 -20.71 -17.76
N ASP A 605 30.33 -19.40 -17.86
CA ASP A 605 31.71 -18.93 -18.16
C ASP A 605 32.43 -18.19 -17.01
N ARG A 606 32.94 -18.97 -16.05
CA ARG A 606 34.30 -18.89 -15.45
C ARG A 606 34.37 -19.80 -14.21
N ALA A 607 35.44 -20.58 -14.13
CA ALA A 607 35.65 -21.66 -13.17
C ALA A 607 35.57 -21.30 -11.66
N ASP A 608 35.30 -20.05 -11.28
CA ASP A 608 35.32 -19.61 -9.87
C ASP A 608 34.18 -18.66 -9.45
N GLU A 609 33.27 -18.19 -10.33
CA GLU A 609 32.15 -17.30 -9.93
C GLU A 609 30.89 -17.52 -10.79
N ASP A 610 29.76 -17.89 -10.16
CA ASP A 610 28.44 -18.02 -10.79
C ASP A 610 27.94 -16.63 -11.23
N GLN A 611 28.08 -16.28 -12.52
CA GLN A 611 27.78 -14.94 -13.06
C GLN A 611 26.31 -14.69 -13.40
N LEU A 612 25.44 -15.70 -13.30
CA LEU A 612 24.00 -15.43 -13.36
C LEU A 612 23.65 -14.44 -12.26
N PRO A 613 22.72 -13.49 -12.49
CA PRO A 613 22.55 -12.34 -11.60
C PRO A 613 22.48 -12.77 -10.13
N ALA A 614 23.38 -12.22 -9.30
CA ALA A 614 23.47 -12.55 -7.88
C ALA A 614 23.71 -14.05 -7.54
N GLY A 615 24.31 -14.85 -8.41
CA GLY A 615 24.56 -16.29 -8.19
C GLY A 615 23.27 -17.12 -8.16
N CYS A 616 22.25 -16.76 -8.95
CA CYS A 616 20.96 -17.47 -9.00
C CYS A 616 20.97 -18.70 -9.92
N GLY A 617 22.13 -19.08 -10.49
CA GLY A 617 22.19 -20.12 -11.51
C GLY A 617 21.75 -21.49 -11.04
N GLN A 618 22.11 -21.85 -9.81
CA GLN A 618 21.67 -23.12 -9.23
C GLN A 618 20.16 -23.16 -8.98
N SER A 619 19.58 -22.13 -8.33
CA SER A 619 18.14 -22.03 -8.08
C SER A 619 17.33 -22.05 -9.37
N MET A 620 17.79 -21.36 -10.40
CA MET A 620 17.15 -21.36 -11.72
C MET A 620 17.07 -22.77 -12.33
N LYS A 621 18.17 -23.54 -12.28
CA LYS A 621 18.20 -24.91 -12.80
C LYS A 621 17.31 -25.85 -12.00
N ASP A 622 17.39 -25.78 -10.67
CA ASP A 622 16.62 -26.64 -9.78
C ASP A 622 15.12 -26.36 -9.93
N GLY A 623 14.73 -25.10 -10.09
CA GLY A 623 13.35 -24.70 -10.36
C GLY A 623 12.80 -25.24 -11.69
N ILE A 624 13.58 -25.14 -12.78
CA ILE A 624 13.19 -25.71 -14.09
C ILE A 624 13.12 -27.25 -14.05
N LYS A 625 14.02 -27.92 -13.33
CA LYS A 625 13.98 -29.38 -13.10
C LYS A 625 12.87 -29.79 -12.12
N GLY A 626 12.41 -28.85 -11.30
CA GLY A 626 11.39 -29.06 -10.29
C GLY A 626 10.02 -29.37 -10.88
N LYS A 627 9.09 -29.77 -10.00
CA LYS A 627 7.74 -30.24 -10.37
C LYS A 627 6.93 -29.23 -11.19
N ASN A 628 7.14 -27.94 -10.96
CA ASN A 628 6.41 -26.87 -11.63
C ASN A 628 7.16 -26.33 -12.86
N HIS A 629 8.41 -26.76 -13.09
CA HIS A 629 9.25 -26.30 -14.18
C HIS A 629 9.44 -24.78 -14.27
N ILE A 630 9.62 -24.12 -13.12
CA ILE A 630 9.77 -22.65 -13.01
C ILE A 630 11.10 -22.34 -12.33
N GLY A 631 12.01 -21.67 -13.03
CA GLY A 631 13.17 -21.02 -12.42
C GLY A 631 12.88 -19.54 -12.13
N SER A 632 13.44 -18.99 -11.05
CA SER A 632 13.38 -17.54 -10.80
C SER A 632 14.71 -16.91 -10.35
N PHE A 633 14.84 -15.61 -10.60
CA PHE A 633 15.95 -14.79 -10.12
C PHE A 633 15.49 -13.34 -9.88
N THR A 634 16.21 -12.60 -9.05
CA THR A 634 15.89 -11.21 -8.71
C THR A 634 17.05 -10.29 -9.05
N LEU A 635 16.74 -9.19 -9.75
CA LEU A 635 17.64 -8.09 -10.02
C LEU A 635 17.24 -6.87 -9.19
N ALA A 636 18.23 -6.17 -8.64
CA ALA A 636 18.02 -5.00 -7.81
C ALA A 636 19.12 -3.94 -8.07
N PRO A 637 18.84 -2.63 -7.99
CA PRO A 637 19.80 -1.58 -8.35
C PRO A 637 21.01 -1.49 -7.39
N GLU A 638 20.99 -2.22 -6.28
CA GLU A 638 22.07 -2.32 -5.31
C GLU A 638 23.31 -3.05 -5.88
N LYS A 639 24.50 -2.62 -5.45
CA LYS A 639 25.78 -3.12 -5.98
C LYS A 639 25.95 -4.62 -5.71
N GLY A 640 26.31 -5.37 -6.75
CA GLY A 640 26.46 -6.84 -6.69
C GLY A 640 25.16 -7.62 -6.99
N LEU A 641 24.03 -6.92 -7.16
CA LEU A 641 22.72 -7.50 -7.47
C LEU A 641 22.14 -6.95 -8.77
N ALA A 642 22.68 -5.83 -9.25
CA ALA A 642 22.31 -5.20 -10.51
C ALA A 642 22.78 -5.99 -11.76
N SER A 643 23.61 -7.02 -11.60
CA SER A 643 24.29 -7.68 -12.73
C SER A 643 24.96 -6.64 -13.63
N ASP A 644 24.80 -6.70 -14.95
CA ASP A 644 25.31 -5.73 -15.93
C ASP A 644 24.53 -4.39 -15.99
N PHE A 645 23.52 -4.21 -15.14
CA PHE A 645 22.70 -3.00 -15.08
C PHE A 645 23.20 -1.97 -14.05
N ASP A 646 24.51 -1.80 -13.88
CA ASP A 646 25.11 -0.91 -12.86
C ASP A 646 25.72 0.40 -13.39
N GLU A 647 25.82 0.57 -14.70
CA GLU A 647 26.47 1.74 -15.33
C GLU A 647 25.51 2.91 -15.65
N GLY A 648 24.21 2.74 -15.39
CA GLY A 648 23.19 3.67 -15.88
C GLY A 648 22.02 3.93 -14.92
N SER A 649 21.02 4.59 -15.49
CA SER A 649 19.71 4.91 -14.92
C SER A 649 18.63 4.72 -15.99
N HIS A 650 17.37 4.62 -15.59
CA HIS A 650 16.24 4.53 -16.51
C HIS A 650 16.36 3.36 -17.50
N TYR A 651 16.75 2.19 -17.01
CA TYR A 651 16.78 1.00 -17.86
C TYR A 651 15.35 0.59 -18.24
N ARG A 652 15.06 0.49 -19.55
CA ARG A 652 13.76 0.09 -20.10
C ARG A 652 13.97 -1.06 -21.06
N LEU A 653 13.38 -2.22 -20.76
CA LEU A 653 13.62 -3.45 -21.50
C LEU A 653 12.68 -3.59 -22.70
N ASP A 654 13.25 -4.00 -23.83
CA ASP A 654 12.53 -4.36 -25.05
C ASP A 654 12.26 -5.86 -25.11
N GLY A 655 13.06 -6.67 -24.41
CA GLY A 655 12.93 -8.11 -24.40
C GLY A 655 13.88 -8.81 -23.44
N LEU A 656 13.48 -10.01 -23.01
CA LEU A 656 14.33 -10.97 -22.31
C LEU A 656 14.23 -12.32 -23.03
N ASN A 657 15.27 -12.71 -23.75
CA ASN A 657 15.31 -13.91 -24.56
C ASN A 657 16.19 -15.01 -23.92
N PRO A 658 15.60 -15.92 -23.13
CA PRO A 658 16.35 -16.95 -22.42
C PRO A 658 16.64 -18.20 -23.27
N THR A 659 17.78 -18.86 -23.02
CA THR A 659 18.18 -20.14 -23.62
C THR A 659 18.47 -21.19 -22.55
N LEU A 660 17.77 -22.33 -22.58
CA LEU A 660 18.14 -23.49 -21.76
C LEU A 660 19.36 -24.21 -22.35
N LEU A 661 20.44 -24.35 -21.58
CA LEU A 661 21.68 -24.98 -22.03
C LEU A 661 21.75 -26.47 -21.65
N GLY A 662 22.16 -27.32 -22.60
CA GLY A 662 22.40 -28.75 -22.39
C GLY A 662 21.15 -29.63 -22.38
N VAL A 663 19.96 -29.03 -22.60
CA VAL A 663 18.73 -29.79 -22.80
C VAL A 663 18.71 -30.46 -24.18
N LEU A 664 18.06 -31.61 -24.28
CA LEU A 664 17.87 -32.34 -25.53
C LEU A 664 16.37 -32.47 -25.84
N PRO A 665 15.97 -32.52 -27.12
CA PRO A 665 14.59 -32.79 -27.46
C PRO A 665 14.23 -34.25 -27.11
N ASN A 666 13.00 -34.47 -26.65
CA ASN A 666 12.43 -35.81 -26.62
C ASN A 666 12.31 -36.32 -28.07
N PRO A 667 12.82 -37.52 -28.42
CA PRO A 667 12.76 -38.03 -29.79
C PRO A 667 11.36 -38.01 -30.41
N ASN A 668 10.31 -38.18 -29.60
CA ASN A 668 8.92 -38.17 -30.06
C ASN A 668 8.39 -36.76 -30.39
N ALA A 669 9.05 -35.71 -29.91
CA ALA A 669 8.68 -34.31 -30.16
C ALA A 669 9.32 -33.74 -31.43
N LEU A 670 10.34 -34.43 -31.99
CA LEU A 670 11.03 -34.00 -33.20
C LEU A 670 10.11 -34.02 -34.42
N LYS A 671 9.93 -32.86 -35.06
CA LYS A 671 9.21 -32.70 -36.33
C LYS A 671 10.11 -32.00 -37.32
N GLY A 672 10.54 -32.73 -38.35
CA GLY A 672 11.48 -32.19 -39.35
C GLY A 672 12.87 -31.89 -38.79
N GLY A 673 13.34 -32.70 -37.81
CA GLY A 673 14.67 -32.57 -37.20
C GLY A 673 14.77 -31.56 -36.06
N VAL A 674 13.66 -30.90 -35.68
CA VAL A 674 13.63 -29.93 -34.58
C VAL A 674 12.47 -30.18 -33.63
N ALA A 675 12.66 -29.88 -32.36
CA ALA A 675 11.59 -29.68 -31.39
C ALA A 675 11.46 -28.18 -31.07
N VAL A 676 10.39 -27.78 -30.39
CA VAL A 676 10.17 -26.39 -30.00
C VAL A 676 10.22 -26.31 -28.49
N VAL A 677 11.08 -25.46 -27.95
CA VAL A 677 11.03 -25.09 -26.53
C VAL A 677 10.00 -23.97 -26.39
N ASN A 678 9.02 -24.12 -25.49
CA ASN A 678 8.06 -23.08 -25.16
C ASN A 678 8.29 -22.59 -23.73
N LEU A 679 8.61 -21.31 -23.59
CA LEU A 679 8.82 -20.67 -22.29
C LEU A 679 7.78 -19.57 -22.06
N ARG A 680 7.44 -19.36 -20.79
CA ARG A 680 6.76 -18.16 -20.31
C ARG A 680 7.70 -17.39 -19.40
N ILE A 681 7.94 -16.13 -19.74
CA ILE A 681 8.69 -15.18 -18.93
C ILE A 681 7.70 -14.30 -18.20
N THR A 682 7.85 -14.18 -16.89
CA THR A 682 6.95 -13.38 -16.06
C THR A 682 7.76 -12.49 -15.11
N THR A 683 7.40 -11.21 -14.99
CA THR A 683 7.94 -10.32 -13.95
C THR A 683 7.13 -10.43 -12.67
N SER A 684 7.68 -10.04 -11.53
CA SER A 684 6.90 -9.96 -10.29
C SER A 684 5.86 -8.85 -10.26
N GLY A 685 5.93 -7.85 -11.14
CA GLY A 685 5.10 -6.65 -10.99
C GLY A 685 5.60 -5.67 -9.93
N ILE A 686 6.63 -6.03 -9.15
CA ILE A 686 7.40 -5.11 -8.30
C ILE A 686 8.66 -4.68 -9.06
N TYR A 687 8.82 -3.39 -9.29
CA TYR A 687 9.90 -2.81 -10.07
C TYR A 687 10.70 -1.82 -9.24
N ALA A 688 11.97 -1.70 -9.54
CA ALA A 688 12.82 -0.62 -9.05
C ALA A 688 13.53 0.08 -10.20
N ASP A 689 13.94 1.31 -9.96
CA ASP A 689 14.82 2.05 -10.86
C ASP A 689 15.72 2.98 -10.04
N ILE A 690 16.74 3.55 -10.66
CA ILE A 690 17.73 4.38 -9.97
C ILE A 690 18.01 5.65 -10.76
N GLU A 691 17.96 6.81 -10.09
CA GLU A 691 18.45 8.09 -10.63
C GLU A 691 19.29 8.78 -9.55
N LYS A 692 20.53 9.19 -9.89
CA LYS A 692 21.42 9.94 -8.98
C LYS A 692 21.54 9.30 -7.59
N ASP A 693 21.79 7.99 -7.57
CA ASP A 693 21.89 7.16 -6.35
C ASP A 693 20.59 7.02 -5.53
N LYS A 694 19.47 7.63 -5.96
CA LYS A 694 18.16 7.41 -5.36
C LYS A 694 17.44 6.27 -6.05
N VAL A 695 17.00 5.28 -5.27
CA VAL A 695 16.15 4.18 -5.74
C VAL A 695 14.69 4.60 -5.72
N PHE A 696 13.99 4.38 -6.83
CA PHE A 696 12.55 4.54 -6.99
C PHE A 696 11.92 3.15 -7.07
N ARG A 697 10.71 2.99 -6.53
CA ARG A 697 10.03 1.70 -6.47
C ARG A 697 8.63 1.81 -7.04
N PHE A 698 8.19 0.75 -7.70
CA PHE A 698 6.89 0.72 -8.36
C PHE A 698 6.20 -0.63 -8.24
N ALA A 699 4.87 -0.60 -8.18
CA ALA A 699 4.01 -1.77 -8.32
C ALA A 699 3.16 -1.66 -9.59
N SER A 700 3.04 -2.76 -10.31
CA SER A 700 2.17 -2.90 -11.48
C SER A 700 1.72 -4.35 -11.64
N LEU A 701 0.96 -4.63 -12.70
CA LEU A 701 0.63 -5.99 -13.10
C LEU A 701 1.91 -6.74 -13.48
N PRO A 702 2.09 -7.99 -13.01
CA PRO A 702 3.06 -8.93 -13.57
C PRO A 702 2.95 -8.96 -15.09
N GLN A 703 4.05 -8.68 -15.78
CA GLN A 703 4.08 -8.79 -17.23
C GLN A 703 4.42 -10.22 -17.61
N SER A 704 3.62 -10.84 -18.49
CA SER A 704 3.91 -12.17 -19.02
C SER A 704 4.15 -12.13 -20.53
N ARG A 705 5.22 -12.79 -20.98
CA ARG A 705 5.60 -12.92 -22.39
C ARG A 705 5.93 -14.36 -22.72
N ARG A 706 5.52 -14.79 -23.91
CA ARG A 706 5.89 -16.10 -24.44
C ARG A 706 7.21 -15.98 -25.19
N CYS A 707 8.12 -16.91 -24.95
CA CYS A 707 9.30 -17.14 -25.78
C CYS A 707 9.18 -18.54 -26.38
N SER A 708 9.53 -18.69 -27.64
CA SER A 708 9.75 -20.03 -28.19
C SER A 708 10.85 -20.04 -29.21
N TYR A 709 11.62 -21.12 -29.22
CA TYR A 709 12.74 -21.31 -30.13
C TYR A 709 12.88 -22.77 -30.52
N GLU A 710 13.55 -22.99 -31.64
CA GLU A 710 13.85 -24.33 -32.15
C GLU A 710 15.02 -24.95 -31.40
N LEU A 711 14.94 -26.25 -31.15
CA LEU A 711 16.01 -27.06 -30.59
C LEU A 711 16.24 -28.22 -31.55
N ASP A 712 17.45 -28.36 -32.07
CA ASP A 712 17.78 -29.47 -32.95
C ASP A 712 18.01 -30.77 -32.17
N GLU A 713 18.22 -31.87 -32.90
CA GLU A 713 18.46 -33.20 -32.32
C GLU A 713 19.68 -33.28 -31.38
N ASN A 714 20.62 -32.33 -31.49
CA ASN A 714 21.83 -32.26 -30.67
C ASN A 714 21.70 -31.26 -29.50
N GLY A 715 20.52 -30.65 -29.32
CA GLY A 715 20.30 -29.65 -28.27
C GLY A 715 20.84 -28.26 -28.62
N ILE A 716 21.13 -27.98 -29.90
CA ILE A 716 21.58 -26.66 -30.35
C ILE A 716 20.34 -25.78 -30.58
N ARG A 717 20.37 -24.57 -30.00
CA ARG A 717 19.35 -23.56 -30.23
C ARG A 717 19.37 -23.10 -31.68
N GLY A 718 18.24 -23.27 -32.36
CA GLY A 718 17.94 -22.74 -33.68
C GLY A 718 17.18 -21.40 -33.62
N LYS A 719 16.27 -21.19 -34.57
CA LYS A 719 15.56 -19.92 -34.74
C LYS A 719 14.59 -19.65 -33.58
N THR A 720 14.58 -18.42 -33.07
CA THR A 720 13.49 -17.91 -32.22
C THR A 720 12.22 -17.76 -33.06
N ARG A 721 11.16 -18.48 -32.67
CA ARG A 721 9.84 -18.46 -33.32
C ARG A 721 8.94 -17.38 -32.74
N VAL A 722 8.96 -17.20 -31.43
CA VAL A 722 8.25 -16.14 -30.72
C VAL A 722 9.26 -15.40 -29.86
N TYR A 723 9.52 -14.14 -30.20
CA TYR A 723 10.40 -13.29 -29.42
C TYR A 723 9.62 -12.69 -28.23
N PRO A 724 10.14 -12.77 -27.01
CA PRO A 724 9.49 -12.24 -25.81
C PRO A 724 9.67 -10.71 -25.71
N ALA A 725 8.96 -9.98 -26.57
CA ALA A 725 9.04 -8.53 -26.65
C ALA A 725 8.20 -7.82 -25.57
N PHE A 726 8.74 -6.76 -24.99
CA PHE A 726 8.05 -5.73 -24.23
C PHE A 726 7.99 -4.49 -25.13
N GLU A 727 6.88 -4.29 -25.85
CA GLU A 727 6.79 -3.24 -26.86
C GLU A 727 7.11 -1.84 -26.29
N THR A 728 7.94 -1.10 -27.03
CA THR A 728 8.60 0.16 -26.67
C THR A 728 7.78 1.42 -26.91
N LYS A 729 6.45 1.29 -27.05
CA LYS A 729 5.67 2.38 -27.62
C LYS A 729 5.32 3.47 -26.61
N ASP A 730 5.40 3.21 -25.31
CA ASP A 730 4.46 3.87 -24.40
C ASP A 730 4.93 4.06 -22.94
N HIS A 731 6.25 4.01 -22.68
CA HIS A 731 6.83 4.34 -21.37
C HIS A 731 6.41 3.39 -20.23
N ALA A 732 5.87 2.23 -20.57
CA ALA A 732 5.42 1.17 -19.66
C ALA A 732 6.34 -0.07 -19.72
N GLU A 733 7.48 0.04 -20.40
CA GLU A 733 8.48 -1.03 -20.48
C GLU A 733 8.99 -1.34 -19.08
N PRO A 734 9.16 -2.63 -18.73
CA PRO A 734 9.67 -3.00 -17.42
C PRO A 734 11.14 -2.61 -17.28
N THR A 735 11.53 -2.34 -16.04
CA THR A 735 12.94 -2.24 -15.66
C THR A 735 13.55 -3.65 -15.50
N PRO A 736 14.87 -3.82 -15.63
CA PRO A 736 15.55 -5.07 -15.29
C PRO A 736 15.40 -5.39 -13.81
N PHE A 737 15.31 -4.37 -12.95
CA PHE A 737 15.24 -4.53 -11.49
C PHE A 737 13.85 -4.98 -11.03
N THR A 738 13.59 -6.27 -11.19
CA THR A 738 12.40 -6.98 -10.71
C THR A 738 12.80 -8.43 -10.45
N GLN A 739 11.89 -9.21 -9.88
CA GLN A 739 11.99 -10.66 -9.96
C GLN A 739 11.48 -11.15 -11.32
N TRP A 740 12.22 -12.07 -11.91
CA TRP A 740 11.96 -12.73 -13.18
C TRP A 740 11.68 -14.21 -12.95
N LYS A 741 10.67 -14.74 -13.63
CA LYS A 741 10.34 -16.17 -13.65
C LYS A 741 10.39 -16.67 -15.08
N ILE A 742 10.98 -17.85 -15.27
CA ILE A 742 11.02 -18.56 -16.54
C ILE A 742 10.36 -19.92 -16.31
N GLU A 743 9.23 -20.16 -16.97
CA GLU A 743 8.45 -21.40 -16.90
C GLU A 743 8.60 -22.18 -18.21
N LEU A 744 8.94 -23.47 -18.14
CA LEU A 744 8.90 -24.37 -19.30
C LEU A 744 7.49 -24.94 -19.45
N LEU A 745 6.83 -24.60 -20.57
CA LEU A 745 5.42 -24.90 -20.80
C LEU A 745 5.17 -26.28 -21.42
N ASN A 746 6.20 -26.92 -21.97
CA ASN A 746 6.13 -28.23 -22.61
C ASN A 746 7.27 -29.15 -22.13
N PRO A 747 7.32 -29.47 -20.82
CA PRO A 747 8.37 -30.31 -20.25
C PRO A 747 8.41 -31.72 -20.86
N GLU A 748 7.31 -32.24 -21.38
CA GLU A 748 7.23 -33.54 -22.04
C GLU A 748 8.04 -33.63 -23.35
N ASP A 749 8.24 -32.49 -24.01
CA ASP A 749 8.96 -32.39 -25.27
C ASP A 749 10.47 -32.25 -25.09
N ILE A 750 10.95 -31.98 -23.86
CA ILE A 750 12.33 -31.59 -23.56
C ILE A 750 12.91 -32.44 -22.42
N LEU A 751 14.05 -33.07 -22.65
CA LEU A 751 14.80 -33.83 -21.66
C LEU A 751 15.69 -32.88 -20.84
N LEU A 752 15.41 -32.80 -19.53
CA LEU A 752 16.06 -31.85 -18.60
C LEU A 752 17.27 -32.42 -17.84
N ASP A 753 17.55 -33.73 -17.95
CA ASP A 753 18.67 -34.37 -17.24
C ASP A 753 20.01 -33.68 -17.52
N GLY A 754 20.20 -33.24 -18.76
CA GLY A 754 21.38 -32.52 -19.24
C GLY A 754 21.35 -31.01 -19.03
N LEU A 755 20.33 -30.41 -18.38
CA LEU A 755 20.29 -28.96 -18.16
C LEU A 755 21.48 -28.54 -17.28
N ARG A 756 22.36 -27.71 -17.87
CA ARG A 756 23.58 -27.19 -17.24
C ARG A 756 23.51 -25.72 -16.83
N GLY A 757 22.68 -24.93 -17.51
CA GLY A 757 22.57 -23.49 -17.33
C GLY A 757 21.41 -22.87 -18.10
N ILE A 758 21.22 -21.57 -17.93
CA ILE A 758 20.21 -20.76 -18.61
C ILE A 758 20.82 -19.42 -18.97
N ASP A 759 21.09 -19.17 -20.25
CA ASP A 759 21.63 -17.88 -20.70
C ASP A 759 20.52 -16.87 -20.89
N LEU A 760 20.79 -15.61 -20.57
CA LEU A 760 19.81 -14.52 -20.60
C LEU A 760 20.30 -13.40 -21.52
N GLN A 761 19.58 -13.20 -22.63
CA GLN A 761 19.81 -12.04 -23.49
C GLN A 761 18.79 -10.94 -23.19
N PHE A 762 19.26 -9.80 -22.71
CA PHE A 762 18.44 -8.61 -22.47
C PHE A 762 18.68 -7.56 -23.54
N THR A 763 17.59 -7.07 -24.13
CA THR A 763 17.62 -5.93 -25.05
C THR A 763 16.81 -4.78 -24.46
N GLY A 764 17.21 -3.55 -24.77
CA GLY A 764 16.50 -2.38 -24.28
C GLY A 764 17.27 -1.09 -24.49
N HIS A 765 16.90 -0.10 -23.68
CA HIS A 765 17.46 1.24 -23.69
C HIS A 765 17.84 1.70 -22.29
N VAL A 766 18.87 2.53 -22.21
CA VAL A 766 19.45 3.03 -20.95
C VAL A 766 19.95 4.46 -21.08
N ARG A 767 19.99 5.17 -19.95
CA ARG A 767 20.76 6.40 -19.78
C ARG A 767 22.04 6.13 -18.99
N PHE A 768 23.16 5.96 -19.68
CA PHE A 768 24.46 5.72 -19.06
C PHE A 768 24.94 6.93 -18.25
N ASP A 769 25.48 6.67 -17.05
CA ASP A 769 26.12 7.68 -16.22
C ASP A 769 27.65 7.60 -16.37
N THR A 770 28.25 8.69 -16.85
CA THR A 770 29.71 8.82 -16.97
C THR A 770 30.47 8.56 -15.66
N LYS A 771 29.83 8.73 -14.50
CA LYS A 771 30.43 8.49 -13.17
C LYS A 771 30.35 7.02 -12.73
N ARG A 772 29.50 6.20 -13.36
CA ARG A 772 29.26 4.80 -12.99
C ARG A 772 29.93 3.76 -13.89
N ARG A 773 30.74 4.19 -14.87
CA ARG A 773 31.45 3.28 -15.79
C ARG A 773 32.35 2.30 -15.04
N ARG A 774 32.23 1.01 -15.36
CA ARG A 774 33.16 -0.02 -14.87
C ARG A 774 34.58 0.29 -15.37
N PRO A 775 35.62 0.09 -14.54
CA PRO A 775 37.00 0.14 -15.01
C PRO A 775 37.17 -0.90 -16.12
N ARG A 776 37.71 -0.52 -17.29
CA ARG A 776 38.08 -1.49 -18.32
C ARG A 776 39.03 -2.52 -17.71
N VAL A 777 38.59 -3.77 -17.63
CA VAL A 777 39.48 -4.90 -17.36
C VAL A 777 40.53 -4.89 -18.47
N LYS A 778 41.80 -4.68 -18.10
CA LYS A 778 42.91 -4.82 -19.06
C LYS A 778 42.92 -6.28 -19.49
N ASP A 779 42.58 -6.50 -20.75
CA ASP A 779 42.70 -7.79 -21.41
C ASP A 779 44.15 -8.27 -21.29
N SER A 780 44.40 -9.22 -20.40
CA SER A 780 45.72 -9.80 -20.16
C SER A 780 46.17 -10.74 -21.29
N ARG A 781 45.40 -10.84 -22.39
CA ARG A 781 45.77 -11.60 -23.59
C ARG A 781 46.58 -10.81 -24.62
N LYS A 782 47.31 -9.78 -24.18
CA LYS A 782 48.40 -9.16 -24.96
C LYS A 782 49.64 -8.96 -24.10
N ASN A 783 50.38 -10.04 -23.91
CA ASN A 783 51.85 -10.07 -23.98
C ASN A 783 52.32 -11.51 -24.22
#